data_AF-A0A0N1K9K2-F1
#
_entry.id   AF-A0A0N1K9K2-F1
#
_cell.length_a   1.000
_cell.length_b   1.000
_cell.length_c   1.000
_cell.angle_alpha   90.00
_cell.angle_beta   90.00
_cell.angle_gamma   90.00
#
_symmetry.space_group_name_H-M   'P 1'
#
loop_
_entity.id
_entity.type
_entity.pdbx_description
1 polymer ?
#
loop_
_entity_poly.entity_id
_entity_poly.type
_entity_poly.pdbx_seq_one_letter_code
_entity_poly.pdbx_strand_id
1 'polypeptide(L)'
;MPVSTPPTAPTAGVPTIVVVGHGMVGQRFLEALADRGLTAAAGTARVVVLCEEPRPAYDRVQLTSYFSGKTPEDLSLVEPGFMERHGVELRVGDPAESVDREARTVTARSGETFSYDTLVLATGSYPFVPPVPGKDSEGCFVYRTIEDLLAIEEYAKGAKTGAVVGGGLLGLEAAGALKGLGLETHVVEFAPRLMPVQVDDGGGAALLRTIENMGLSVHTGVGTQEVTAGEDGRVDGMALSDGSSLETDLVVFSAGVRPRDQLARDCGLAVGPRGGIIVDEECRTSDSDVFAIGECALASDGRVYGLVAPGYEMALAVAEVIAGNAASFTGADLSTKLKLLGVDVASFGDAHGTAEGCLDVVYADSRSGVYKKLVIGQDGTLLGGVLVGDAEQYGTLRPMTGSVLPVAPEQLVLPAGAGGPVTLGPSSLPDEAVICSCHNVTKGAICEHTTLPEVKKCTRAGTGCGSCVKVIGQLLPQPEDQGLCGCFAYTRSELYEIVRTLGVTRYADLLDSHGREAARGGDGCEVCKPTVGSVIASLAPTVGASGYVLDGEQASLQDTNDHFLANLQRNGSYSIVPRIPGGEITPEKLIVIGEVARDFGLYTKITGGQRIDLFGARVDQLPLIWTRLVDAGFESGHAYGKSLRTVKSCVGQTWCRYGVQDSVKMAIDLELRYRGLRSPHKLKSAVSGCARECAEARGKDFGIIATAQGWNLYVGGNGGATPRHADLLAQDLSDAELVRLIDRFLMFYIRTADRLERTSTWLDRIEGGLDHVRDVVVHDSLGLCGELERLMADHVAGYRDEWAETINDPERLRRFVTFVNAPDAPDPSVKFVPERDQVKPDLDILAGPVLAIRTLEGTSS
;
A
#
# COMPACT_ATOMS: atom_id res chain seq x y z
N MET A 1 -15.19 9.15 -29.76
CA MET A 1 -14.57 9.85 -30.92
C MET A 1 -13.18 10.27 -30.48
N PRO A 2 -12.09 9.83 -31.12
CA PRO A 2 -10.76 10.22 -30.69
C PRO A 2 -10.50 11.66 -31.14
N VAL A 3 -10.14 12.51 -30.18
CA VAL A 3 -9.79 13.91 -30.41
C VAL A 3 -8.42 13.93 -31.06
N SER A 4 -8.36 14.09 -32.38
CA SER A 4 -7.15 14.43 -33.10
C SER A 4 -6.80 15.88 -32.79
N THR A 5 -5.67 16.10 -32.13
CA THR A 5 -5.07 17.42 -31.96
C THR A 5 -4.54 17.91 -33.33
N PRO A 6 -4.80 19.17 -33.73
CA PRO A 6 -4.32 19.69 -35.01
C PRO A 6 -2.80 19.92 -34.99
N PRO A 7 -2.12 19.84 -36.16
CA PRO A 7 -0.67 19.97 -36.25
C PRO A 7 -0.20 21.38 -35.86
N THR A 8 0.68 21.46 -34.87
CA THR A 8 1.45 22.67 -34.54
C THR A 8 2.47 22.93 -35.66
N ALA A 9 2.47 24.14 -36.22
CA ALA A 9 3.43 24.54 -37.24
C ALA A 9 4.88 24.44 -36.71
N PRO A 10 5.87 24.01 -37.52
CA PRO A 10 7.24 23.88 -37.08
C PRO A 10 7.80 25.24 -36.63
N THR A 11 8.12 25.34 -35.34
CA THR A 11 8.88 26.46 -34.78
C THR A 11 10.33 26.34 -35.24
N ALA A 12 10.71 27.10 -36.25
CA ALA A 12 12.07 27.12 -36.77
C ALA A 12 13.08 27.45 -35.66
N GLY A 13 13.99 26.52 -35.36
CA GLY A 13 15.12 26.71 -34.43
C GLY A 13 15.15 25.82 -33.18
N VAL A 14 14.13 24.97 -32.95
CA VAL A 14 14.06 24.07 -31.79
C VAL A 14 14.28 22.61 -32.23
N PRO A 15 15.18 21.83 -31.60
CA PRO A 15 15.47 20.45 -32.01
C PRO A 15 14.25 19.54 -31.89
N THR A 16 14.11 18.56 -32.78
CA THR A 16 13.00 17.59 -32.80
C THR A 16 13.44 16.22 -32.30
N ILE A 17 12.76 15.72 -31.29
CA ILE A 17 12.91 14.37 -30.74
C ILE A 17 11.73 13.51 -31.23
N VAL A 18 12.02 12.45 -31.98
CA VAL A 18 11.02 11.45 -32.39
C VAL A 18 11.19 10.19 -31.56
N VAL A 19 10.12 9.76 -30.88
CA VAL A 19 10.08 8.54 -30.08
C VAL A 19 9.22 7.51 -30.79
N VAL A 20 9.78 6.34 -31.09
CA VAL A 20 9.07 5.23 -31.75
C VAL A 20 8.72 4.19 -30.69
N GLY A 21 7.44 4.12 -30.33
CA GLY A 21 6.91 3.24 -29.29
C GLY A 21 6.48 4.00 -28.04
N HIS A 22 5.22 3.85 -27.64
CA HIS A 22 4.65 4.46 -26.43
C HIS A 22 4.23 3.40 -25.40
N GLY A 23 5.18 2.51 -25.05
CA GLY A 23 5.03 1.58 -23.92
C GLY A 23 5.44 2.21 -22.59
N MET A 24 5.53 1.40 -21.53
CA MET A 24 5.96 1.85 -20.18
C MET A 24 7.29 2.61 -20.23
N VAL A 25 8.28 2.09 -20.95
CA VAL A 25 9.61 2.70 -21.09
C VAL A 25 9.55 4.00 -21.89
N GLY A 26 8.77 4.04 -22.97
CA GLY A 26 8.56 5.27 -23.75
C GLY A 26 7.90 6.37 -22.92
N GLN A 27 6.86 6.05 -22.14
CA GLN A 27 6.24 7.00 -21.22
C GLN A 27 7.21 7.49 -20.14
N ARG A 28 8.02 6.59 -19.56
CA ARG A 28 9.03 6.99 -18.57
C ARG A 28 10.08 7.92 -19.15
N PHE A 29 10.47 7.71 -20.40
CA PHE A 29 11.36 8.61 -21.13
C PHE A 29 10.73 10.00 -21.32
N LEU A 30 9.45 10.08 -21.68
CA LEU A 30 8.74 11.36 -21.82
C LEU A 30 8.65 12.12 -20.50
N GLU A 31 8.36 11.44 -19.39
CA GLU A 31 8.40 12.04 -18.05
C GLU A 31 9.80 12.57 -17.72
N ALA A 32 10.84 11.81 -18.03
CA ALA A 32 12.22 12.21 -17.80
C ALA A 32 12.62 13.45 -18.63
N LEU A 33 12.14 13.58 -19.87
CA LEU A 33 12.30 14.80 -20.68
C LEU A 33 11.54 15.99 -20.07
N ALA A 34 10.30 15.76 -19.63
CA ALA A 34 9.47 16.79 -19.01
C ALA A 34 10.11 17.35 -17.72
N ASP A 35 10.60 16.47 -16.85
CA ASP A 35 11.29 16.83 -15.60
C ASP A 35 12.56 17.67 -15.83
N ARG A 36 13.20 17.49 -17.00
CA ARG A 36 14.42 18.21 -17.41
C ARG A 36 14.13 19.46 -18.24
N GLY A 37 12.85 19.77 -18.48
CA GLY A 37 12.46 20.90 -19.31
C GLY A 37 12.87 20.75 -20.77
N LEU A 38 12.93 19.52 -21.30
CA LEU A 38 13.26 19.19 -22.69
C LEU A 38 12.00 18.92 -23.52
N THR A 39 11.09 19.89 -23.57
CA THR A 39 9.77 19.74 -24.20
C THR A 39 9.32 21.03 -24.87
N ALA A 40 8.25 20.94 -25.68
CA ALA A 40 7.78 22.08 -26.46
C ALA A 40 7.22 23.18 -25.56
N ALA A 41 6.56 22.79 -24.45
CA ALA A 41 6.09 23.73 -23.44
C ALA A 41 7.21 24.52 -22.76
N ALA A 42 8.42 23.95 -22.68
CA ALA A 42 9.62 24.63 -22.19
C ALA A 42 10.37 25.43 -23.28
N GLY A 43 9.94 25.30 -24.55
CA GLY A 43 10.58 25.96 -25.69
C GLY A 43 11.91 25.35 -26.12
N THR A 44 12.23 24.13 -25.69
CA THR A 44 13.57 23.52 -25.80
C THR A 44 13.66 22.35 -26.78
N ALA A 45 12.57 21.59 -26.97
CA ALA A 45 12.53 20.49 -27.94
C ALA A 45 11.09 20.25 -28.43
N ARG A 46 10.90 19.98 -29.73
CA ARG A 46 9.64 19.42 -30.24
C ARG A 46 9.65 17.92 -30.03
N VAL A 47 8.64 17.34 -29.38
CA VAL A 47 8.60 15.89 -29.10
C VAL A 47 7.42 15.26 -29.82
N VAL A 48 7.71 14.29 -30.70
CA VAL A 48 6.71 13.52 -31.45
C VAL A 48 6.82 12.05 -31.08
N VAL A 49 5.69 11.41 -30.76
CA VAL A 49 5.63 10.01 -30.35
C VAL A 49 4.76 9.23 -31.33
N LEU A 50 5.34 8.21 -31.96
CA LEU A 50 4.64 7.30 -32.87
C LEU A 50 4.28 6.01 -32.10
N CYS A 51 2.98 5.75 -31.94
CA CYS A 51 2.47 4.62 -31.19
C CYS A 51 1.69 3.67 -32.11
N GLU A 52 2.08 2.39 -32.11
CA GLU A 52 1.38 1.33 -32.85
C GLU A 52 0.00 1.02 -32.27
N GLU A 53 -0.09 0.95 -30.95
CA GLU A 53 -1.30 0.54 -30.25
C GLU A 53 -2.38 1.64 -30.33
N PRO A 54 -3.68 1.28 -30.31
CA PRO A 54 -4.78 2.24 -30.45
C PRO A 54 -5.05 3.03 -29.16
N ARG A 55 -4.10 3.05 -28.22
CA ARG A 55 -4.18 3.79 -26.95
C ARG A 55 -2.82 4.28 -26.47
N PRO A 56 -2.79 5.26 -25.54
CA PRO A 56 -1.57 5.67 -24.86
C PRO A 56 -0.99 4.57 -23.95
N ALA A 57 0.25 4.78 -23.48
CA ALA A 57 0.97 3.89 -22.59
C ALA A 57 0.16 3.45 -21.34
N TYR A 58 0.22 2.16 -21.03
CA TYR A 58 -0.40 1.53 -19.87
C TYR A 58 0.55 0.52 -19.21
N ASP A 59 0.22 0.11 -17.99
CA ASP A 59 0.99 -0.82 -17.18
C ASP A 59 0.81 -2.25 -17.70
N ARG A 60 1.77 -2.69 -18.54
CA ARG A 60 1.77 -4.03 -19.12
C ARG A 60 2.07 -5.12 -18.08
N VAL A 61 2.75 -4.79 -16.98
CA VAL A 61 3.05 -5.72 -15.89
C VAL A 61 1.77 -6.10 -15.14
N GLN A 62 0.77 -5.22 -15.15
CA GLN A 62 -0.52 -5.44 -14.49
C GLN A 62 -1.64 -5.92 -15.43
N LEU A 63 -1.33 -6.44 -16.63
CA LEU A 63 -2.34 -6.94 -17.57
C LEU A 63 -3.26 -8.00 -16.97
N THR A 64 -2.74 -8.88 -16.10
CA THR A 64 -3.55 -9.88 -15.39
C THR A 64 -4.66 -9.26 -14.53
N SER A 65 -4.48 -8.04 -14.04
CA SER A 65 -5.49 -7.35 -13.22
C SER A 65 -6.73 -6.91 -14.01
N TYR A 66 -6.67 -6.93 -15.35
CA TYR A 66 -7.84 -6.78 -16.21
C TYR A 66 -8.91 -7.83 -15.88
N PHE A 67 -8.50 -9.11 -15.79
CA PHE A 67 -9.41 -10.22 -15.46
C PHE A 67 -9.88 -10.23 -13.99
N SER A 68 -9.33 -9.37 -13.13
CA SER A 68 -9.81 -9.15 -11.77
C SER A 68 -10.67 -7.89 -11.60
N GLY A 69 -11.07 -7.28 -12.71
CA GLY A 69 -12.07 -6.19 -12.76
C GLY A 69 -11.49 -4.80 -13.02
N LYS A 70 -10.19 -4.66 -13.32
CA LYS A 70 -9.64 -3.38 -13.77
C LYS A 70 -9.99 -3.10 -15.23
N THR A 71 -10.23 -1.84 -15.54
CA THR A 71 -10.46 -1.36 -16.91
C THR A 71 -9.14 -0.98 -17.59
N PRO A 72 -9.10 -0.88 -18.94
CA PRO A 72 -7.95 -0.31 -19.65
C PRO A 72 -7.53 1.06 -19.13
N GLU A 73 -8.49 1.88 -18.71
CA GLU A 73 -8.27 3.21 -18.13
C GLU A 73 -7.55 3.13 -16.78
N ASP A 74 -7.89 2.15 -15.92
CA ASP A 74 -7.22 1.92 -14.63
C ASP A 74 -5.77 1.48 -14.78
N LEU A 75 -5.39 0.99 -15.97
CA LEU A 75 -4.02 0.59 -16.30
C LEU A 75 -3.21 1.72 -16.95
N SER A 76 -3.82 2.87 -17.28
CA SER A 76 -3.11 3.98 -17.93
C SER A 76 -1.93 4.46 -17.08
N LEU A 77 -0.77 4.63 -17.71
CA LEU A 77 0.41 5.26 -17.09
C LEU A 77 0.49 6.76 -17.41
N VAL A 78 -0.34 7.24 -18.33
CA VAL A 78 -0.35 8.65 -18.72
C VAL A 78 -1.25 9.41 -17.76
N GLU A 79 -0.67 10.34 -17.00
CA GLU A 79 -1.43 11.26 -16.17
C GLU A 79 -2.39 12.10 -17.05
N PRO A 80 -3.67 12.29 -16.66
CA PRO A 80 -4.60 13.12 -17.41
C PRO A 80 -4.01 14.52 -17.71
N GLY A 81 -4.02 14.92 -18.97
CA GLY A 81 -3.50 16.22 -19.43
C GLY A 81 -1.98 16.32 -19.58
N PHE A 82 -1.22 15.25 -19.35
CA PHE A 82 0.25 15.27 -19.43
C PHE A 82 0.76 15.71 -20.81
N MET A 83 0.20 15.16 -21.87
CA MET A 83 0.64 15.44 -23.24
C MET A 83 0.43 16.92 -23.60
N GLU A 84 -0.73 17.47 -23.24
CA GLU A 84 -1.07 18.88 -23.47
C GLU A 84 -0.20 19.81 -22.62
N ARG A 85 0.03 19.49 -21.35
CA ARG A 85 0.85 20.31 -20.43
C ARG A 85 2.29 20.46 -20.91
N HIS A 86 2.85 19.40 -21.50
CA HIS A 86 4.25 19.38 -21.94
C HIS A 86 4.41 19.60 -23.45
N GLY A 87 3.31 19.68 -24.21
CA GLY A 87 3.35 19.86 -25.66
C GLY A 87 3.94 18.66 -26.39
N VAL A 88 3.60 17.45 -25.95
CA VAL A 88 4.01 16.19 -26.60
C VAL A 88 2.99 15.83 -27.69
N GLU A 89 3.46 15.66 -28.92
CA GLU A 89 2.65 15.25 -30.07
C GLU A 89 2.53 13.72 -30.12
N LEU A 90 1.47 13.15 -29.54
CA LEU A 90 1.22 11.71 -29.56
C LEU A 90 0.36 11.28 -30.76
N ARG A 91 0.89 10.38 -31.60
CA ARG A 91 0.17 9.75 -32.73
C ARG A 91 -0.16 8.29 -32.37
N VAL A 92 -1.40 8.07 -31.95
CA VAL A 92 -1.94 6.77 -31.54
C VAL A 92 -2.43 5.97 -32.75
N GLY A 93 -2.15 4.67 -32.80
CA GLY A 93 -2.55 3.80 -33.92
C GLY A 93 -1.80 4.05 -35.23
N ASP A 94 -0.67 4.78 -35.18
CA ASP A 94 0.11 5.19 -36.35
C ASP A 94 1.61 4.86 -36.12
N PRO A 95 2.02 3.59 -36.31
CA PRO A 95 3.39 3.16 -36.07
C PRO A 95 4.37 3.71 -37.13
N ALA A 96 5.64 3.81 -36.74
CA ALA A 96 6.73 4.03 -37.70
C ALA A 96 6.91 2.80 -38.62
N GLU A 97 7.00 3.03 -39.92
CA GLU A 97 7.22 1.98 -40.94
C GLU A 97 8.62 2.02 -41.54
N SER A 98 9.24 3.19 -41.66
CA SER A 98 10.60 3.33 -42.19
C SER A 98 11.36 4.48 -41.54
N VAL A 99 12.68 4.34 -41.48
CA VAL A 99 13.63 5.37 -41.02
C VAL A 99 14.65 5.60 -42.12
N ASP A 100 14.75 6.84 -42.59
CA ASP A 100 15.84 7.29 -43.46
C ASP A 100 16.85 8.06 -42.59
N ARG A 101 18.00 7.42 -42.32
CA ARG A 101 19.06 8.00 -41.47
C ARG A 101 19.82 9.13 -42.17
N GLU A 102 19.95 9.08 -43.50
CA GLU A 102 20.64 10.13 -44.26
C GLU A 102 19.80 11.40 -44.29
N ALA A 103 18.50 11.27 -44.54
CA ALA A 103 17.56 12.37 -44.51
C ALA A 103 17.10 12.77 -43.09
N ARG A 104 17.42 11.94 -42.08
CA ARG A 104 16.95 12.06 -40.69
C ARG A 104 15.44 12.18 -40.57
N THR A 105 14.73 11.23 -41.18
CA THR A 105 13.27 11.20 -41.14
C THR A 105 12.72 9.84 -40.75
N VAL A 106 11.54 9.85 -40.12
CA VAL A 106 10.72 8.66 -39.86
C VAL A 106 9.40 8.80 -40.61
N THR A 107 9.00 7.77 -41.34
CA THR A 107 7.68 7.73 -42.02
C THR A 107 6.74 6.81 -41.25
N ALA A 108 5.58 7.33 -40.88
CA ALA A 108 4.52 6.57 -40.20
C ALA A 108 3.60 5.86 -41.21
N ARG A 109 2.78 4.91 -40.75
CA ARG A 109 1.82 4.15 -41.57
C ARG A 109 0.82 5.05 -42.30
N SER A 110 0.45 6.17 -41.72
CA SER A 110 -0.39 7.20 -42.36
C SER A 110 0.25 7.82 -43.62
N GLY A 111 1.55 7.63 -43.82
CA GLY A 111 2.36 8.28 -44.84
C GLY A 111 2.92 9.64 -44.42
N GLU A 112 2.62 10.11 -43.19
CA GLU A 112 3.22 11.33 -42.64
C GLU A 112 4.71 11.10 -42.33
N THR A 113 5.54 12.08 -42.67
CA THR A 113 6.99 12.04 -42.46
C THR A 113 7.42 13.07 -41.42
N PHE A 114 8.23 12.63 -40.46
CA PHE A 114 8.71 13.44 -39.35
C PHE A 114 10.24 13.54 -39.40
N SER A 115 10.77 14.75 -39.52
CA SER A 115 12.22 15.00 -39.37
C SER A 115 12.63 14.92 -37.91
N TYR A 116 13.83 14.41 -37.62
CA TYR A 116 14.37 14.33 -36.27
C TYR A 116 15.80 14.88 -36.18
N ASP A 117 16.12 15.49 -35.04
CA ASP A 117 17.49 15.73 -34.57
C ASP A 117 17.93 14.61 -33.63
N THR A 118 16.97 13.95 -32.96
CA THR A 118 17.20 12.77 -32.14
C THR A 118 16.07 11.75 -32.33
N LEU A 119 16.43 10.50 -32.60
CA LEU A 119 15.49 9.39 -32.71
C LEU A 119 15.67 8.44 -31.54
N VAL A 120 14.59 8.09 -30.85
CA VAL A 120 14.59 7.11 -29.75
C VAL A 120 13.71 5.93 -30.11
N LEU A 121 14.33 4.76 -30.28
CA LEU A 121 13.65 3.50 -30.54
C LEU A 121 13.27 2.84 -29.22
N ALA A 122 11.98 2.87 -28.88
CA ALA A 122 11.38 2.25 -27.69
C ALA A 122 10.33 1.20 -28.10
N THR A 123 10.64 0.44 -29.15
CA THR A 123 9.70 -0.48 -29.83
C THR A 123 9.38 -1.73 -29.01
N GLY A 124 10.15 -2.03 -27.96
CA GLY A 124 9.92 -3.17 -27.08
C GLY A 124 10.11 -4.52 -27.77
N SER A 125 9.23 -5.48 -27.49
CA SER A 125 9.30 -6.86 -27.99
C SER A 125 7.94 -7.37 -28.50
N TYR A 126 7.96 -8.45 -29.29
CA TYR A 126 6.78 -9.18 -29.73
C TYR A 126 6.77 -10.62 -29.18
N PRO A 127 5.60 -11.25 -28.97
CA PRO A 127 5.50 -12.64 -28.53
C PRO A 127 6.12 -13.60 -29.55
N PHE A 128 6.93 -14.54 -29.06
CA PHE A 128 7.43 -15.63 -29.87
C PHE A 128 6.38 -16.75 -29.97
N VAL A 129 5.90 -17.00 -31.18
CA VAL A 129 5.02 -18.14 -31.49
C VAL A 129 5.88 -19.24 -32.14
N PRO A 130 5.99 -20.44 -31.55
CA PRO A 130 6.72 -21.56 -32.14
C PRO A 130 6.20 -21.89 -33.55
N PRO A 131 7.07 -22.28 -34.50
CA PRO A 131 6.70 -22.57 -35.88
C PRO A 131 6.06 -23.98 -36.00
N VAL A 132 4.94 -24.20 -35.33
CA VAL A 132 4.17 -25.46 -35.38
C VAL A 132 3.01 -25.34 -36.38
N PRO A 133 2.61 -26.42 -37.08
CA PRO A 133 1.41 -26.43 -37.90
C PRO A 133 0.15 -26.04 -37.09
N GLY A 134 -0.77 -25.34 -37.73
CA GLY A 134 -2.04 -24.89 -37.12
C GLY A 134 -1.92 -23.71 -36.14
N LYS A 135 -0.74 -23.13 -35.95
CA LYS A 135 -0.55 -21.96 -35.04
C LYS A 135 -1.40 -20.73 -35.40
N ASP A 136 -1.89 -20.64 -36.63
CA ASP A 136 -2.69 -19.51 -37.15
C ASP A 136 -4.20 -19.85 -37.24
N SER A 137 -4.63 -21.00 -36.72
CA SER A 137 -6.05 -21.41 -36.68
C SER A 137 -6.90 -20.46 -35.83
N GLU A 138 -8.21 -20.38 -36.12
CA GLU A 138 -9.14 -19.58 -35.31
C GLU A 138 -9.22 -20.17 -33.90
N GLY A 139 -8.92 -19.38 -32.86
CA GLY A 139 -8.78 -19.85 -31.47
C GLY A 139 -7.34 -19.85 -30.95
N CYS A 140 -6.36 -19.54 -31.79
CA CYS A 140 -4.98 -19.28 -31.38
C CYS A 140 -4.74 -17.80 -31.07
N PHE A 141 -4.20 -17.51 -29.89
CA PHE A 141 -3.93 -16.16 -29.40
C PHE A 141 -2.51 -16.03 -28.85
N VAL A 142 -2.08 -14.78 -28.66
CA VAL A 142 -0.90 -14.43 -27.86
C VAL A 142 -1.35 -13.65 -26.63
N TYR A 143 -0.47 -13.45 -25.66
CA TYR A 143 -0.78 -12.69 -24.43
C TYR A 143 0.22 -11.56 -24.24
N ARG A 144 -0.11 -10.35 -24.71
CA ARG A 144 0.82 -9.21 -24.64
C ARG A 144 0.18 -7.85 -24.51
N THR A 145 -0.93 -7.60 -25.19
CA THR A 145 -1.62 -6.29 -25.30
C THR A 145 -3.03 -6.37 -24.75
N ILE A 146 -3.66 -5.21 -24.52
CA ILE A 146 -5.09 -5.18 -24.14
C ILE A 146 -5.97 -5.71 -25.28
N GLU A 147 -5.63 -5.47 -26.56
CA GLU A 147 -6.32 -6.10 -27.70
C GLU A 147 -6.31 -7.62 -27.59
N ASP A 148 -5.16 -8.20 -27.24
CA ASP A 148 -5.05 -9.65 -27.07
C ASP A 148 -5.99 -10.15 -25.96
N LEU A 149 -6.06 -9.42 -24.83
CA LEU A 149 -6.95 -9.79 -23.72
C LEU A 149 -8.43 -9.72 -24.12
N LEU A 150 -8.82 -8.67 -24.84
CA LEU A 150 -10.18 -8.51 -25.34
C LEU A 150 -10.56 -9.62 -26.32
N ALA A 151 -9.63 -10.00 -27.20
CA ALA A 151 -9.84 -11.10 -28.15
C ALA A 151 -9.97 -12.45 -27.45
N ILE A 152 -9.12 -12.72 -26.44
CA ILE A 152 -9.18 -13.93 -25.61
C ILE A 152 -10.51 -13.96 -24.84
N GLU A 153 -10.89 -12.87 -24.17
CA GLU A 153 -12.13 -12.78 -23.39
C GLU A 153 -13.38 -13.01 -24.25
N GLU A 154 -13.43 -12.43 -25.45
CA GLU A 154 -14.55 -12.63 -26.37
C GLU A 154 -14.64 -14.08 -26.85
N TYR A 155 -13.52 -14.67 -27.27
CA TYR A 155 -13.50 -16.05 -27.75
C TYR A 155 -13.80 -17.06 -26.63
N ALA A 156 -13.32 -16.80 -25.42
CA ALA A 156 -13.53 -17.63 -24.24
C ALA A 156 -15.00 -17.84 -23.89
N LYS A 157 -15.92 -16.93 -24.26
CA LYS A 157 -17.36 -17.07 -24.02
C LYS A 157 -17.97 -18.32 -24.66
N GLY A 158 -17.38 -18.79 -25.76
CA GLY A 158 -17.81 -20.00 -26.48
C GLY A 158 -16.96 -21.24 -26.21
N ALA A 159 -15.88 -21.12 -25.42
CA ALA A 159 -14.92 -22.17 -25.15
C ALA A 159 -15.16 -22.83 -23.78
N LYS A 160 -14.69 -24.06 -23.62
CA LYS A 160 -14.71 -24.82 -22.35
C LYS A 160 -13.30 -25.11 -21.86
N THR A 161 -12.39 -25.42 -22.78
CA THR A 161 -11.01 -25.81 -22.49
C THR A 161 -10.03 -24.82 -23.13
N GLY A 162 -8.95 -24.51 -22.43
CA GLY A 162 -7.91 -23.62 -22.89
C GLY A 162 -6.52 -24.14 -22.55
N ALA A 163 -5.58 -24.02 -23.48
CA ALA A 163 -4.19 -24.44 -23.31
C ALA A 163 -3.24 -23.25 -23.44
N VAL A 164 -2.27 -23.14 -22.54
CA VAL A 164 -1.19 -22.15 -22.61
C VAL A 164 0.12 -22.84 -22.95
N VAL A 165 0.73 -22.42 -24.06
CA VAL A 165 2.04 -22.92 -24.50
C VAL A 165 3.14 -22.04 -23.89
N GLY A 166 3.83 -22.59 -22.89
CA GLY A 166 4.85 -21.93 -22.08
C GLY A 166 4.43 -21.84 -20.62
N GLY A 167 5.24 -22.39 -19.71
CA GLY A 167 5.09 -22.38 -18.26
C GLY A 167 6.03 -21.38 -17.56
N GLY A 168 6.43 -20.33 -18.27
CA GLY A 168 7.13 -19.17 -17.71
C GLY A 168 6.19 -18.17 -17.03
N LEU A 169 6.72 -16.99 -16.68
CA LEU A 169 6.01 -15.91 -15.98
C LEU A 169 4.64 -15.58 -16.62
N LEU A 170 4.68 -15.12 -17.87
CA LEU A 170 3.51 -14.71 -18.65
C LEU A 170 2.58 -15.89 -18.96
N GLY A 171 3.14 -17.10 -19.06
CA GLY A 171 2.37 -18.30 -19.34
C GLY A 171 1.48 -18.69 -18.16
N LEU A 172 2.03 -18.65 -16.95
CA LEU A 172 1.26 -18.90 -15.74
C LEU A 172 0.25 -17.78 -15.45
N GLU A 173 0.56 -16.54 -15.84
CA GLU A 173 -0.39 -15.43 -15.83
C GLU A 173 -1.56 -15.64 -16.79
N ALA A 174 -1.28 -15.99 -18.04
CA ALA A 174 -2.29 -16.31 -19.05
C ALA A 174 -3.14 -17.51 -18.62
N ALA A 175 -2.53 -18.53 -18.02
CA ALA A 175 -3.25 -19.69 -17.51
C ALA A 175 -4.20 -19.30 -16.37
N GLY A 176 -3.75 -18.40 -15.49
CA GLY A 176 -4.62 -17.82 -14.48
C GLY A 176 -5.78 -17.01 -15.04
N ALA A 177 -5.56 -16.29 -16.14
CA ALA A 177 -6.60 -15.55 -16.85
C ALA A 177 -7.66 -16.47 -17.47
N LEU A 178 -7.24 -17.52 -18.22
CA LEU A 178 -8.17 -18.49 -18.80
C LEU A 178 -9.03 -19.19 -17.74
N LYS A 179 -8.41 -19.55 -16.61
CA LYS A 179 -9.15 -20.10 -15.48
C LYS A 179 -10.12 -19.10 -14.87
N GLY A 180 -9.73 -17.84 -14.75
CA GLY A 180 -10.61 -16.75 -14.28
C GLY A 180 -11.83 -16.52 -15.19
N LEU A 181 -11.68 -16.80 -16.49
CA LEU A 181 -12.76 -16.80 -17.48
C LEU A 181 -13.63 -18.08 -17.43
N GLY A 182 -13.30 -19.04 -16.56
CA GLY A 182 -14.08 -20.26 -16.33
C GLY A 182 -13.68 -21.45 -17.19
N LEU A 183 -12.54 -21.41 -17.89
CA LEU A 183 -12.08 -22.51 -18.73
C LEU A 183 -11.32 -23.56 -17.90
N GLU A 184 -11.51 -24.83 -18.25
CA GLU A 184 -10.57 -25.89 -17.87
C GLU A 184 -9.23 -25.60 -18.54
N THR A 185 -8.19 -25.38 -17.73
CA THR A 185 -6.95 -24.78 -18.21
C THR A 185 -5.77 -25.73 -18.11
N HIS A 186 -5.05 -25.87 -19.22
CA HIS A 186 -3.81 -26.63 -19.33
C HIS A 186 -2.61 -25.71 -19.54
N VAL A 187 -1.46 -26.06 -18.97
CA VAL A 187 -0.16 -25.42 -19.24
C VAL A 187 0.75 -26.45 -19.86
N VAL A 188 1.31 -26.16 -21.03
CA VAL A 188 2.25 -27.02 -21.74
C VAL A 188 3.63 -26.35 -21.71
N GLU A 189 4.57 -26.93 -20.98
CA GLU A 189 5.94 -26.42 -20.83
C GLU A 189 6.95 -27.45 -21.36
N PHE A 190 7.79 -26.98 -22.29
CA PHE A 190 8.82 -27.80 -22.91
C PHE A 190 9.90 -28.22 -21.93
N ALA A 191 10.28 -27.33 -21.01
CA ALA A 191 11.22 -27.62 -19.94
C ALA A 191 10.62 -28.63 -18.94
N PRO A 192 11.47 -29.40 -18.23
CA PRO A 192 11.00 -30.38 -17.24
C PRO A 192 10.36 -29.76 -15.99
N ARG A 193 10.27 -28.42 -15.92
CA ARG A 193 9.71 -27.68 -14.78
C ARG A 193 9.14 -26.33 -15.24
N LEU A 194 8.20 -25.81 -14.45
CA LEU A 194 7.69 -24.44 -14.56
C LEU A 194 8.78 -23.42 -14.21
N MET A 195 8.69 -22.22 -14.80
CA MET A 195 9.63 -21.11 -14.58
C MET A 195 11.11 -21.52 -14.62
N PRO A 196 11.58 -22.25 -15.65
CA PRO A 196 12.89 -22.89 -15.66
C PRO A 196 14.07 -21.91 -15.57
N VAL A 197 13.83 -20.64 -15.90
CA VAL A 197 14.80 -19.54 -15.79
C VAL A 197 14.92 -19.02 -14.35
N GLN A 198 13.84 -19.03 -13.58
CA GLN A 198 13.79 -18.41 -12.25
C GLN A 198 13.94 -19.40 -11.10
N VAL A 199 13.43 -20.62 -11.25
CA VAL A 199 13.40 -21.62 -10.17
C VAL A 199 14.19 -22.87 -10.52
N ASP A 200 14.79 -23.47 -9.49
CA ASP A 200 15.46 -24.76 -9.57
C ASP A 200 14.46 -25.92 -9.47
N ASP A 201 14.94 -27.17 -9.46
CA ASP A 201 14.06 -28.35 -9.47
C ASP A 201 13.18 -28.44 -8.21
N GLY A 202 13.71 -28.05 -7.05
CA GLY A 202 12.97 -28.03 -5.79
C GLY A 202 11.87 -26.98 -5.78
N GLY A 203 12.19 -25.75 -6.18
CA GLY A 203 11.21 -24.67 -6.35
C GLY A 203 10.16 -25.00 -7.41
N GLY A 204 10.57 -25.58 -8.54
CA GLY A 204 9.69 -26.02 -9.61
C GLY A 204 8.69 -27.08 -9.17
N ALA A 205 9.12 -28.06 -8.37
CA ALA A 205 8.23 -29.08 -7.82
C ALA A 205 7.21 -28.51 -6.81
N ALA A 206 7.62 -27.52 -6.00
CA ALA A 206 6.71 -26.82 -5.08
C ALA A 206 5.68 -25.97 -5.85
N LEU A 207 6.14 -25.27 -6.89
CA LEU A 207 5.29 -24.47 -7.76
C LEU A 207 4.28 -25.33 -8.50
N LEU A 208 4.71 -26.44 -9.11
CA LEU A 208 3.85 -27.39 -9.81
C LEU A 208 2.69 -27.85 -8.94
N ARG A 209 2.98 -28.39 -7.75
CA ARG A 209 1.93 -28.83 -6.80
C ARG A 209 0.96 -27.71 -6.44
N THR A 210 1.48 -26.50 -6.25
CA THR A 210 0.65 -25.36 -5.86
C THR A 210 -0.31 -24.98 -7.00
N ILE A 211 0.19 -24.94 -8.24
CA ILE A 211 -0.61 -24.65 -9.44
C ILE A 211 -1.65 -25.76 -9.70
N GLU A 212 -1.29 -27.04 -9.53
CA GLU A 212 -2.22 -28.16 -9.66
C GLU A 212 -3.31 -28.17 -8.58
N ASN A 213 -2.97 -27.83 -7.33
CA ASN A 213 -3.94 -27.69 -6.24
C ASN A 213 -4.94 -26.56 -6.49
N MET A 214 -4.60 -25.62 -7.36
CA MET A 214 -5.54 -24.60 -7.80
C MET A 214 -6.50 -25.13 -8.87
N GLY A 215 -6.29 -26.31 -9.44
CA GLY A 215 -7.14 -26.88 -10.49
C GLY A 215 -6.70 -26.49 -11.91
N LEU A 216 -5.42 -26.19 -12.11
CA LEU A 216 -4.81 -26.14 -13.43
C LEU A 216 -4.11 -27.48 -13.71
N SER A 217 -4.14 -27.93 -14.96
CA SER A 217 -3.44 -29.13 -15.39
C SER A 217 -2.09 -28.74 -16.02
N VAL A 218 -0.99 -29.32 -15.57
CA VAL A 218 0.35 -28.93 -16.06
C VAL A 218 1.05 -30.10 -16.72
N HIS A 219 1.59 -29.87 -17.92
CA HIS A 219 2.33 -30.82 -18.72
C HIS A 219 3.75 -30.29 -18.94
N THR A 220 4.70 -30.74 -18.12
CA THR A 220 6.13 -30.37 -18.24
C THR A 220 6.92 -31.40 -19.04
N GLY A 221 8.02 -30.97 -19.65
CA GLY A 221 8.89 -31.85 -20.44
C GLY A 221 8.30 -32.20 -21.82
N VAL A 222 7.25 -31.50 -22.23
CA VAL A 222 6.52 -31.76 -23.47
C VAL A 222 6.32 -30.46 -24.26
N GLY A 223 6.56 -30.52 -25.56
CA GLY A 223 6.34 -29.43 -26.49
C GLY A 223 5.12 -29.64 -27.36
N THR A 224 4.50 -28.56 -27.83
CA THR A 224 3.49 -28.60 -28.89
C THR A 224 4.13 -29.01 -30.20
N GLN A 225 3.58 -30.03 -30.88
CA GLN A 225 3.98 -30.44 -32.23
C GLN A 225 3.06 -29.85 -33.30
N GLU A 226 1.75 -29.82 -33.03
CA GLU A 226 0.72 -29.33 -33.94
C GLU A 226 -0.48 -28.84 -33.15
N VAL A 227 -1.12 -27.77 -33.62
CA VAL A 227 -2.47 -27.37 -33.19
C VAL A 227 -3.44 -27.88 -34.24
N THR A 228 -4.40 -28.72 -33.83
CA THR A 228 -5.40 -29.28 -34.75
C THR A 228 -6.60 -28.35 -34.84
N ALA A 229 -7.29 -28.39 -35.98
CA ALA A 229 -8.50 -27.62 -36.21
C ALA A 229 -9.58 -28.48 -36.84
N GLY A 230 -10.83 -28.21 -36.45
CA GLY A 230 -12.02 -28.86 -36.99
C GLY A 230 -12.33 -28.44 -38.43
N GLU A 231 -13.40 -29.01 -39.00
CA GLU A 231 -13.84 -28.70 -40.37
C GLU A 231 -14.23 -27.22 -40.58
N ASP A 232 -14.56 -26.51 -39.50
CA ASP A 232 -14.88 -25.08 -39.49
C ASP A 232 -13.64 -24.17 -39.36
N GLY A 233 -12.44 -24.75 -39.24
CA GLY A 233 -11.16 -24.04 -39.11
C GLY A 233 -10.83 -23.58 -37.70
N ARG A 234 -11.65 -23.94 -36.70
CA ARG A 234 -11.43 -23.61 -35.29
C ARG A 234 -10.58 -24.66 -34.59
N VAL A 235 -9.79 -24.23 -33.62
CA VAL A 235 -8.99 -25.14 -32.79
C VAL A 235 -9.89 -26.15 -32.10
N ASP A 236 -9.54 -27.43 -32.20
CA ASP A 236 -10.21 -28.54 -31.50
C ASP A 236 -9.25 -29.38 -30.64
N GLY A 237 -7.94 -29.16 -30.76
CA GLY A 237 -6.94 -29.90 -30.01
C GLY A 237 -5.49 -29.52 -30.30
N MET A 238 -4.59 -30.24 -29.64
CA MET A 238 -3.14 -30.14 -29.80
C MET A 238 -2.49 -31.52 -29.76
N ALA A 239 -1.52 -31.77 -30.63
CA ALA A 239 -0.62 -32.90 -30.54
C ALA A 239 0.66 -32.50 -29.79
N LEU A 240 1.09 -33.33 -28.84
CA LEU A 240 2.26 -33.08 -28.00
C LEU A 240 3.45 -33.96 -28.41
N SER A 241 4.65 -33.55 -28.02
CA SER A 241 5.91 -34.19 -28.42
C SER A 241 6.14 -35.58 -27.83
N ASP A 242 5.41 -35.96 -26.79
CA ASP A 242 5.42 -37.29 -26.19
C ASP A 242 4.43 -38.27 -26.87
N GLY A 243 3.73 -37.82 -27.90
CA GLY A 243 2.72 -38.58 -28.64
C GLY A 243 1.33 -38.54 -28.01
N SER A 244 1.14 -37.84 -26.90
CA SER A 244 -0.18 -37.56 -26.34
C SER A 244 -0.90 -36.44 -27.11
N SER A 245 -2.21 -36.34 -26.91
CA SER A 245 -3.09 -35.32 -27.50
C SER A 245 -3.91 -34.65 -26.41
N LEU A 246 -4.14 -33.34 -26.57
CA LEU A 246 -4.92 -32.52 -25.66
C LEU A 246 -6.11 -31.92 -26.40
N GLU A 247 -7.33 -32.19 -25.94
CA GLU A 247 -8.53 -31.49 -26.43
C GLU A 247 -8.54 -30.06 -25.87
N THR A 248 -8.62 -29.06 -26.74
CA THR A 248 -8.64 -27.65 -26.34
C THR A 248 -9.40 -26.82 -27.38
N ASP A 249 -10.22 -25.87 -26.93
CA ASP A 249 -10.94 -24.96 -27.83
C ASP A 249 -10.15 -23.68 -28.12
N LEU A 250 -9.21 -23.34 -27.23
CA LEU A 250 -8.45 -22.09 -27.22
C LEU A 250 -6.97 -22.37 -26.91
N VAL A 251 -6.05 -21.76 -27.65
CA VAL A 251 -4.60 -21.86 -27.39
C VAL A 251 -3.99 -20.47 -27.21
N VAL A 252 -3.24 -20.26 -26.13
CA VAL A 252 -2.47 -19.03 -25.90
C VAL A 252 -0.98 -19.33 -25.97
N PHE A 253 -0.27 -18.69 -26.89
CA PHE A 253 1.18 -18.81 -27.01
C PHE A 253 1.89 -17.81 -26.09
N SER A 254 2.69 -18.35 -25.16
CA SER A 254 3.55 -17.61 -24.23
C SER A 254 4.95 -18.23 -24.14
N ALA A 255 5.55 -18.54 -25.29
CA ALA A 255 6.87 -19.18 -25.40
C ALA A 255 8.07 -18.18 -25.32
N GLY A 256 7.87 -17.04 -24.68
CA GLY A 256 8.84 -15.95 -24.57
C GLY A 256 8.60 -14.82 -25.58
N VAL A 257 9.51 -13.84 -25.61
CA VAL A 257 9.43 -12.66 -26.47
C VAL A 257 10.70 -12.48 -27.31
N ARG A 258 10.62 -11.66 -28.36
CA ARG A 258 11.74 -11.28 -29.21
C ARG A 258 11.78 -9.76 -29.41
N PRO A 259 12.97 -9.13 -29.39
CA PRO A 259 13.11 -7.69 -29.65
C PRO A 259 12.45 -7.26 -30.96
N ARG A 260 11.72 -6.14 -30.95
CA ARG A 260 11.20 -5.49 -32.16
C ARG A 260 12.30 -4.64 -32.82
N ASP A 261 13.27 -5.32 -33.43
CA ASP A 261 14.47 -4.71 -34.03
C ASP A 261 14.39 -4.51 -35.56
N GLN A 262 13.24 -4.82 -36.18
CA GLN A 262 13.07 -4.81 -37.64
C GLN A 262 13.37 -3.43 -38.26
N LEU A 263 12.84 -2.35 -37.67
CA LEU A 263 13.08 -0.98 -38.15
C LEU A 263 14.58 -0.63 -38.16
N ALA A 264 15.32 -1.10 -37.16
CA ALA A 264 16.76 -0.91 -37.06
C ALA A 264 17.52 -1.73 -38.12
N ARG A 265 17.10 -2.97 -38.39
CA ARG A 265 17.67 -3.79 -39.48
C ARG A 265 17.47 -3.11 -40.84
N ASP A 266 16.25 -2.64 -41.10
CA ASP A 266 15.86 -2.08 -42.39
C ASP A 266 16.55 -0.74 -42.68
N CYS A 267 16.80 0.07 -41.64
CA CYS A 267 17.56 1.31 -41.80
C CYS A 267 19.08 1.12 -41.68
N GLY A 268 19.57 -0.10 -41.42
CA GLY A 268 21.00 -0.45 -41.42
C GLY A 268 21.74 -0.12 -40.12
N LEU A 269 21.05 -0.07 -38.98
CA LEU A 269 21.66 -0.04 -37.65
C LEU A 269 22.19 -1.44 -37.26
N ALA A 270 23.20 -1.46 -36.41
CA ALA A 270 23.76 -2.72 -35.91
C ALA A 270 22.76 -3.45 -35.00
N VAL A 271 22.55 -4.74 -35.26
CA VAL A 271 21.62 -5.59 -34.50
C VAL A 271 22.32 -6.90 -34.12
N GLY A 272 22.06 -7.39 -32.92
CA GLY A 272 22.68 -8.60 -32.38
C GLY A 272 22.34 -9.87 -33.17
N PRO A 273 23.21 -10.89 -33.11
CA PRO A 273 22.99 -12.17 -33.82
C PRO A 273 21.76 -12.93 -33.33
N ARG A 274 21.32 -12.68 -32.09
CA ARG A 274 20.08 -13.23 -31.50
C ARG A 274 18.94 -12.20 -31.42
N GLY A 275 19.08 -11.08 -32.12
CA GLY A 275 18.18 -9.92 -32.05
C GLY A 275 18.59 -8.87 -31.03
N GLY A 276 17.92 -7.72 -31.09
CA GLY A 276 18.14 -6.55 -30.26
C GLY A 276 19.09 -5.54 -30.89
N ILE A 277 18.71 -4.26 -30.85
CA ILE A 277 19.46 -3.13 -31.41
C ILE A 277 20.70 -2.91 -30.55
N ILE A 278 21.89 -3.03 -31.13
CA ILE A 278 23.14 -2.89 -30.38
C ILE A 278 23.28 -1.44 -29.92
N VAL A 279 23.47 -1.25 -28.62
CA VAL A 279 23.73 0.05 -28.02
C VAL A 279 24.98 0.04 -27.14
N ASP A 280 25.61 1.21 -27.01
CA ASP A 280 26.68 1.44 -26.04
C ASP A 280 26.14 1.69 -24.62
N GLU A 281 27.02 2.05 -23.68
CA GLU A 281 26.64 2.37 -22.30
C GLU A 281 25.74 3.61 -22.18
N GLU A 282 25.76 4.53 -23.15
CA GLU A 282 24.85 5.69 -23.20
C GLU A 282 23.52 5.35 -23.89
N CYS A 283 23.28 4.06 -24.18
CA CYS A 283 22.16 3.53 -24.96
C CYS A 283 22.08 4.09 -26.39
N ARG A 284 23.20 4.58 -26.94
CA ARG A 284 23.31 5.10 -28.30
C ARG A 284 23.63 3.96 -29.26
N THR A 285 23.03 3.99 -30.45
CA THR A 285 23.24 2.98 -31.49
C THR A 285 24.53 3.23 -32.28
N SER A 286 24.74 2.49 -33.38
CA SER A 286 25.81 2.78 -34.34
C SER A 286 25.70 4.14 -35.05
N ASP A 287 24.56 4.84 -34.89
CA ASP A 287 24.34 6.20 -35.35
C ASP A 287 24.27 7.15 -34.14
N SER A 288 24.98 8.28 -34.20
CA SER A 288 25.11 9.19 -33.06
C SER A 288 23.80 9.87 -32.65
N ASP A 289 22.87 9.98 -33.59
CA ASP A 289 21.62 10.71 -33.43
C ASP A 289 20.45 9.76 -33.11
N VAL A 290 20.74 8.46 -32.95
CA VAL A 290 19.73 7.41 -32.69
C VAL A 290 20.07 6.62 -31.43
N PHE A 291 19.09 6.53 -30.53
CA PHE A 291 19.14 5.75 -29.29
C PHE A 291 18.15 4.59 -29.34
N ALA A 292 18.37 3.56 -28.53
CA ALA A 292 17.39 2.50 -28.30
C ALA A 292 17.28 2.16 -26.80
N ILE A 293 16.04 2.04 -26.30
CA ILE A 293 15.77 1.84 -24.87
C ILE A 293 14.70 0.75 -24.65
N GLY A 294 14.81 0.03 -23.53
CA GLY A 294 13.88 -1.06 -23.18
C GLY A 294 14.17 -2.36 -23.91
N GLU A 295 13.15 -3.22 -24.05
CA GLU A 295 13.33 -4.61 -24.54
C GLU A 295 13.80 -4.74 -26.00
N CYS A 296 13.79 -3.65 -26.78
CA CYS A 296 14.34 -3.67 -28.14
C CYS A 296 15.86 -3.49 -28.16
N ALA A 297 16.47 -3.01 -27.08
CA ALA A 297 17.91 -2.75 -26.99
C ALA A 297 18.69 -3.99 -26.53
N LEU A 298 19.80 -4.25 -27.21
CA LEU A 298 20.86 -5.14 -26.78
C LEU A 298 21.94 -4.28 -26.10
N ALA A 299 21.95 -4.32 -24.77
CA ALA A 299 22.82 -3.49 -23.94
C ALA A 299 24.30 -3.86 -24.09
N SER A 300 25.18 -2.99 -23.59
CA SER A 300 26.64 -3.09 -23.67
C SER A 300 27.22 -4.37 -23.04
N ASP A 301 26.52 -4.96 -22.08
CA ASP A 301 26.86 -6.25 -21.44
C ASP A 301 26.42 -7.48 -22.27
N GLY A 302 25.87 -7.26 -23.47
CA GLY A 302 25.43 -8.30 -24.38
C GLY A 302 24.06 -8.92 -24.04
N ARG A 303 23.25 -8.25 -23.21
CA ARG A 303 21.92 -8.74 -22.80
C ARG A 303 20.77 -7.89 -23.35
N VAL A 304 19.67 -8.56 -23.67
CA VAL A 304 18.36 -7.94 -23.83
C VAL A 304 17.60 -8.14 -22.53
N TYR A 305 17.15 -7.05 -21.93
CA TYR A 305 16.43 -7.07 -20.66
C TYR A 305 14.92 -7.16 -20.90
N GLY A 306 14.30 -8.28 -20.53
CA GLY A 306 12.84 -8.49 -20.54
C GLY A 306 12.14 -8.01 -19.27
N LEU A 307 12.62 -6.91 -18.67
CA LEU A 307 12.14 -6.36 -17.39
C LEU A 307 11.93 -4.85 -17.52
N VAL A 308 10.96 -4.30 -16.80
CA VAL A 308 10.62 -2.87 -16.86
C VAL A 308 11.68 -1.98 -16.20
N ALA A 309 12.24 -2.40 -15.06
CA ALA A 309 13.18 -1.57 -14.29
C ALA A 309 14.46 -1.24 -15.08
N PRO A 310 15.15 -2.20 -15.74
CA PRO A 310 16.27 -1.88 -16.63
C PRO A 310 15.87 -0.92 -17.76
N GLY A 311 14.67 -1.09 -18.33
CA GLY A 311 14.16 -0.16 -19.35
C GLY A 311 13.97 1.27 -18.83
N TYR A 312 13.53 1.44 -17.58
CA TYR A 312 13.43 2.77 -16.95
C TYR A 312 14.79 3.40 -16.69
N GLU A 313 15.79 2.61 -16.30
CA GLU A 313 17.17 3.09 -16.15
C GLU A 313 17.75 3.55 -17.49
N MET A 314 17.54 2.78 -18.57
CA MET A 314 17.90 3.20 -19.93
C MET A 314 17.21 4.50 -20.34
N ALA A 315 15.90 4.63 -20.07
CA ALA A 315 15.14 5.85 -20.36
C ALA A 315 15.70 7.07 -19.61
N LEU A 316 16.06 6.91 -18.34
CA LEU A 316 16.67 7.98 -17.54
C LEU A 316 18.07 8.35 -18.04
N ALA A 317 18.89 7.36 -18.38
CA ALA A 317 20.23 7.59 -18.92
C ALA A 317 20.17 8.36 -20.25
N VAL A 318 19.30 7.95 -21.19
CA VAL A 318 19.16 8.67 -22.47
C VAL A 318 18.62 10.08 -22.28
N ALA A 319 17.70 10.30 -21.34
CA ALA A 319 17.21 11.65 -21.05
C ALA A 319 18.30 12.58 -20.49
N GLU A 320 19.23 12.06 -19.68
CA GLU A 320 20.43 12.80 -19.22
C GLU A 320 21.39 13.10 -20.37
N VAL A 321 21.65 12.12 -21.23
CA VAL A 321 22.54 12.29 -22.39
C VAL A 321 21.99 13.36 -23.34
N ILE A 322 20.68 13.36 -23.61
CA ILE A 322 20.03 14.39 -24.42
C ILE A 322 20.07 15.77 -23.74
N ALA A 323 20.05 15.82 -22.41
CA ALA A 323 20.23 17.06 -21.64
C ALA A 323 21.68 17.59 -21.67
N GLY A 324 22.62 16.84 -22.24
CA GLY A 324 24.04 17.18 -22.30
C GLY A 324 24.86 16.72 -21.07
N ASN A 325 24.29 15.86 -20.23
CA ASN A 325 24.96 15.29 -19.06
C ASN A 325 25.53 13.90 -19.39
N ALA A 326 26.55 13.46 -18.64
CA ALA A 326 27.06 12.10 -18.74
C ALA A 326 26.21 11.14 -17.90
N ALA A 327 25.69 10.09 -18.52
CA ALA A 327 24.98 9.00 -17.83
C ALA A 327 25.20 7.69 -18.60
N SER A 328 25.24 6.58 -17.87
CA SER A 328 25.45 5.25 -18.45
C SER A 328 24.55 4.19 -17.84
N PHE A 329 24.22 3.19 -18.66
CA PHE A 329 23.61 1.93 -18.28
C PHE A 329 24.60 0.81 -18.55
N THR A 330 25.05 0.13 -17.49
CA THR A 330 26.09 -0.91 -17.54
C THR A 330 25.56 -2.30 -17.24
N GLY A 331 24.23 -2.46 -17.17
CA GLY A 331 23.54 -3.71 -16.87
C GLY A 331 22.57 -3.57 -15.70
N ALA A 332 21.82 -4.63 -15.41
CA ALA A 332 20.83 -4.64 -14.35
C ALA A 332 20.65 -6.01 -13.68
N ASP A 333 20.17 -5.97 -12.44
CA ASP A 333 19.80 -7.14 -11.65
C ASP A 333 18.56 -7.84 -12.25
N LEU A 334 18.66 -9.15 -12.47
CA LEU A 334 17.58 -10.00 -13.01
C LEU A 334 16.67 -10.59 -11.91
N SER A 335 16.88 -10.19 -10.65
CA SER A 335 16.05 -10.63 -9.53
C SER A 335 14.58 -10.31 -9.79
N THR A 336 13.72 -11.29 -9.54
CA THR A 336 12.27 -11.18 -9.77
C THR A 336 11.51 -11.62 -8.53
N LYS A 337 10.46 -10.89 -8.18
CA LYS A 337 9.45 -11.32 -7.22
C LYS A 337 8.10 -11.21 -7.89
N LEU A 338 7.32 -12.26 -7.76
CA LEU A 338 6.12 -12.48 -8.50
C LEU A 338 5.04 -13.03 -7.59
N LYS A 339 3.82 -12.59 -7.83
CA LYS A 339 2.64 -13.10 -7.15
C LYS A 339 1.68 -13.65 -8.21
N LEU A 340 1.85 -14.92 -8.56
CA LEU A 340 0.98 -15.58 -9.53
C LEU A 340 -0.13 -16.27 -8.78
N LEU A 341 -1.39 -16.01 -9.13
CA LEU A 341 -2.49 -16.86 -8.68
C LEU A 341 -2.57 -17.03 -7.14
N GLY A 342 -2.05 -16.05 -6.38
CA GLY A 342 -1.97 -16.12 -4.91
C GLY A 342 -0.74 -16.85 -4.35
N VAL A 343 0.18 -17.31 -5.20
CA VAL A 343 1.46 -17.92 -4.86
C VAL A 343 2.58 -16.89 -5.01
N ASP A 344 3.37 -16.71 -3.96
CA ASP A 344 4.56 -15.87 -4.00
C ASP A 344 5.76 -16.70 -4.49
N VAL A 345 6.41 -16.24 -5.57
CA VAL A 345 7.64 -16.80 -6.12
C VAL A 345 8.67 -15.68 -6.23
N ALA A 346 9.88 -15.89 -5.73
CA ALA A 346 10.97 -14.95 -5.89
C ALA A 346 12.30 -15.65 -6.17
N SER A 347 13.11 -15.01 -6.99
CA SER A 347 14.45 -15.46 -7.37
C SER A 347 15.37 -14.25 -7.38
N PHE A 348 16.58 -14.40 -6.86
CA PHE A 348 17.57 -13.33 -6.79
C PHE A 348 19.00 -13.85 -6.89
N GLY A 349 19.90 -13.02 -7.40
CA GLY A 349 21.31 -13.37 -7.58
C GLY A 349 21.52 -14.61 -8.44
N ASP A 350 22.55 -15.40 -8.09
CA ASP A 350 22.83 -16.72 -8.65
C ASP A 350 21.90 -17.79 -8.06
N ALA A 351 20.61 -17.67 -8.36
CA ALA A 351 19.56 -18.54 -7.80
C ALA A 351 19.75 -20.03 -8.11
N HIS A 352 20.42 -20.37 -9.23
CA HIS A 352 20.69 -21.74 -9.65
C HIS A 352 21.99 -22.32 -9.08
N GLY A 353 22.84 -21.50 -8.44
CA GLY A 353 24.14 -21.96 -7.94
C GLY A 353 25.10 -22.35 -9.08
N THR A 354 25.27 -21.44 -10.03
CA THR A 354 26.20 -21.60 -11.15
C THR A 354 27.65 -21.24 -10.81
N ALA A 355 27.87 -20.50 -9.72
CA ALA A 355 29.19 -20.13 -9.23
C ALA A 355 29.98 -21.37 -8.77
N GLU A 356 31.27 -21.42 -9.12
CA GLU A 356 32.14 -22.55 -8.79
C GLU A 356 32.27 -22.71 -7.27
N GLY A 357 31.98 -23.91 -6.77
CA GLY A 357 32.15 -24.26 -5.36
C GLY A 357 31.09 -23.69 -4.41
N CYS A 358 29.96 -23.18 -4.92
CA CYS A 358 28.85 -22.73 -4.10
C CYS A 358 28.19 -23.88 -3.30
N LEU A 359 27.52 -23.52 -2.22
CA LEU A 359 26.79 -24.40 -1.30
C LEU A 359 25.32 -23.98 -1.23
N ASP A 360 24.43 -24.94 -1.01
CA ASP A 360 23.00 -24.70 -0.90
C ASP A 360 22.49 -24.91 0.52
N VAL A 361 21.67 -24.00 1.02
CA VAL A 361 20.90 -24.15 2.26
C VAL A 361 19.42 -24.13 1.93
N VAL A 362 18.73 -25.25 2.17
CA VAL A 362 17.39 -25.51 1.66
C VAL A 362 16.42 -25.88 2.78
N TYR A 363 15.23 -25.28 2.76
CA TYR A 363 14.05 -25.70 3.49
C TYR A 363 12.92 -26.01 2.52
N ALA A 364 12.30 -27.18 2.65
CA ALA A 364 11.20 -27.62 1.81
C ALA A 364 10.10 -28.27 2.66
N ASP A 365 8.90 -27.69 2.64
CA ASP A 365 7.69 -28.26 3.22
C ASP A 365 6.64 -28.48 2.14
N SER A 366 6.60 -29.71 1.63
CA SER A 366 5.66 -30.14 0.59
C SER A 366 4.19 -30.03 1.00
N ARG A 367 3.87 -30.03 2.30
CA ARG A 367 2.50 -29.95 2.80
C ARG A 367 1.98 -28.51 2.78
N SER A 368 2.81 -27.55 3.18
CA SER A 368 2.46 -26.13 3.13
C SER A 368 2.74 -25.48 1.77
N GLY A 369 3.44 -26.18 0.86
CA GLY A 369 3.81 -25.65 -0.45
C GLY A 369 5.00 -24.69 -0.42
N VAL A 370 5.76 -24.66 0.68
CA VAL A 370 6.88 -23.74 0.88
C VAL A 370 8.19 -24.38 0.46
N TYR A 371 8.97 -23.66 -0.34
CA TYR A 371 10.35 -23.99 -0.69
C TYR A 371 11.22 -22.74 -0.58
N LYS A 372 12.32 -22.83 0.16
CA LYS A 372 13.30 -21.75 0.33
C LYS A 372 14.70 -22.30 0.14
N LYS A 373 15.48 -21.68 -0.72
CA LYS A 373 16.88 -22.00 -0.98
C LYS A 373 17.70 -20.72 -0.96
N LEU A 374 18.84 -20.77 -0.26
CA LEU A 374 19.90 -19.77 -0.33
C LEU A 374 21.15 -20.42 -0.92
N VAL A 375 21.79 -19.73 -1.86
CA VAL A 375 23.05 -20.12 -2.47
C VAL A 375 24.17 -19.31 -1.82
N ILE A 376 25.16 -20.00 -1.26
CA ILE A 376 26.20 -19.43 -0.41
C ILE A 376 27.58 -19.77 -1.00
N GLY A 377 28.46 -18.78 -1.09
CA GLY A 377 29.87 -18.98 -1.45
C GLY A 377 30.65 -19.71 -0.36
N GLN A 378 31.82 -20.26 -0.69
CA GLN A 378 32.67 -20.96 0.30
C GLN A 378 33.12 -20.05 1.46
N ASP A 379 33.15 -18.75 1.22
CA ASP A 379 33.48 -17.68 2.16
C ASP A 379 32.28 -17.23 3.01
N GLY A 380 31.09 -17.80 2.80
CA GLY A 380 29.85 -17.42 3.49
C GLY A 380 29.06 -16.30 2.81
N THR A 381 29.49 -15.82 1.64
CA THR A 381 28.81 -14.78 0.87
C THR A 381 27.49 -15.27 0.30
N LEU A 382 26.40 -14.53 0.45
CA LEU A 382 25.12 -14.83 -0.21
C LEU A 382 25.24 -14.55 -1.71
N LEU A 383 25.14 -15.58 -2.53
CA LEU A 383 25.23 -15.47 -3.99
C LEU A 383 23.86 -15.33 -4.64
N GLY A 384 22.81 -15.89 -4.04
CA GLY A 384 21.44 -15.84 -4.56
C GLY A 384 20.46 -16.70 -3.78
N GLY A 385 19.25 -16.89 -4.32
CA GLY A 385 18.26 -17.77 -3.71
C GLY A 385 16.95 -17.89 -4.48
N VAL A 386 16.16 -18.90 -4.10
CA VAL A 386 14.84 -19.23 -4.64
C VAL A 386 13.84 -19.33 -3.48
N LEU A 387 12.73 -18.61 -3.55
CA LEU A 387 11.65 -18.61 -2.57
C LEU A 387 10.33 -18.91 -3.28
N VAL A 388 9.61 -19.95 -2.85
CA VAL A 388 8.31 -20.36 -3.39
C VAL A 388 7.34 -20.60 -2.24
N GLY A 389 6.12 -20.09 -2.34
CA GLY A 389 5.06 -20.21 -1.33
C GLY A 389 5.19 -19.20 -0.18
N ASP A 390 6.42 -18.86 0.22
CA ASP A 390 6.73 -17.77 1.16
C ASP A 390 7.96 -16.99 0.67
N ALA A 391 7.72 -15.79 0.14
CA ALA A 391 8.76 -14.86 -0.32
C ALA A 391 8.76 -13.54 0.48
N GLU A 392 8.37 -13.55 1.76
CA GLU A 392 8.40 -12.35 2.60
C GLU A 392 9.82 -11.78 2.74
N GLN A 393 10.79 -12.66 2.95
CA GLN A 393 12.20 -12.28 3.18
C GLN A 393 12.94 -11.80 1.93
N TYR A 394 12.34 -11.90 0.73
CA TYR A 394 12.97 -11.43 -0.52
C TYR A 394 13.50 -10.00 -0.42
N GLY A 395 12.73 -9.09 0.20
CA GLY A 395 13.11 -7.68 0.33
C GLY A 395 14.35 -7.46 1.19
N THR A 396 14.65 -8.37 2.12
CA THR A 396 15.84 -8.32 2.99
C THR A 396 17.01 -9.09 2.38
N LEU A 397 16.75 -10.25 1.77
CA LEU A 397 17.79 -11.13 1.22
C LEU A 397 18.40 -10.61 -0.08
N ARG A 398 17.58 -10.08 -0.99
CA ARG A 398 18.07 -9.60 -2.30
C ARG A 398 19.18 -8.55 -2.15
N PRO A 399 19.03 -7.48 -1.34
CA PRO A 399 20.09 -6.47 -1.19
C PRO A 399 21.37 -7.01 -0.53
N MET A 400 21.33 -8.17 0.12
CA MET A 400 22.48 -8.79 0.76
C MET A 400 23.28 -9.69 -0.19
N THR A 401 22.83 -9.83 -1.45
CA THR A 401 23.58 -10.56 -2.48
C THR A 401 24.96 -9.93 -2.66
N GLY A 402 26.02 -10.74 -2.66
CA GLY A 402 27.40 -10.30 -2.69
C GLY A 402 28.00 -9.94 -1.32
N SER A 403 27.26 -10.12 -0.22
CA SER A 403 27.75 -9.92 1.15
C SER A 403 27.66 -11.18 2.01
N VAL A 404 28.52 -11.28 3.03
CA VAL A 404 28.45 -12.37 4.03
C VAL A 404 27.26 -12.14 4.96
N LEU A 405 26.42 -13.16 5.12
CA LEU A 405 25.24 -13.06 5.96
C LEU A 405 25.64 -12.92 7.45
N PRO A 406 24.99 -12.01 8.21
CA PRO A 406 25.28 -11.76 9.62
C PRO A 406 24.76 -12.87 10.56
N VAL A 407 23.97 -13.81 10.02
CA VAL A 407 23.47 -15.00 10.72
C VAL A 407 23.69 -16.22 9.86
N ALA A 408 23.66 -17.40 10.48
CA ALA A 408 23.75 -18.66 9.77
C ALA A 408 22.58 -18.78 8.77
N PRO A 409 22.83 -19.14 7.49
CA PRO A 409 21.78 -19.18 6.47
C PRO A 409 20.60 -20.09 6.81
N GLU A 410 20.81 -21.14 7.62
CA GLU A 410 19.74 -22.04 8.04
C GLU A 410 18.63 -21.31 8.83
N GLN A 411 19.00 -20.27 9.58
CA GLN A 411 18.05 -19.47 10.38
C GLN A 411 17.12 -18.62 9.51
N LEU A 412 17.51 -18.34 8.27
CA LEU A 412 16.71 -17.54 7.34
C LEU A 412 15.72 -18.42 6.57
N VAL A 413 16.07 -19.67 6.27
CA VAL A 413 15.17 -20.57 5.52
C VAL A 413 14.14 -21.30 6.40
N LEU A 414 14.39 -21.48 7.70
CA LEU A 414 13.48 -22.21 8.59
C LEU A 414 12.23 -21.39 8.99
N PRO A 415 11.07 -22.04 9.19
CA PRO A 415 9.83 -21.38 9.60
C PRO A 415 9.90 -20.90 11.06
N ALA A 416 9.16 -19.81 11.36
CA ALA A 416 9.05 -19.26 12.70
C ALA A 416 8.54 -20.32 13.69
N GLY A 417 9.37 -20.67 14.69
CA GLY A 417 9.03 -21.64 15.74
C GLY A 417 9.93 -22.88 15.82
N ALA A 418 10.84 -23.12 14.86
CA ALA A 418 11.80 -24.24 14.91
C ALA A 418 13.16 -23.89 15.57
N GLY A 419 13.37 -22.62 15.94
CA GLY A 419 14.57 -22.06 16.56
C GLY A 419 14.38 -20.54 16.72
N GLY A 420 15.10 -19.91 17.65
CA GLY A 420 14.91 -18.47 17.98
C GLY A 420 14.97 -17.60 16.71
N PRO A 421 13.95 -16.78 16.43
CA PRO A 421 13.92 -15.98 15.22
C PRO A 421 15.01 -14.91 15.26
N VAL A 422 15.91 -14.89 14.29
CA VAL A 422 16.65 -13.67 13.96
C VAL A 422 16.01 -13.07 12.72
N THR A 423 15.14 -12.09 12.94
CA THR A 423 14.72 -11.21 11.85
C THR A 423 15.84 -10.19 11.64
N LEU A 424 16.54 -10.25 10.51
CA LEU A 424 17.51 -9.23 10.14
C LEU A 424 16.77 -7.90 9.93
N GLY A 425 17.04 -6.94 10.80
CA GLY A 425 16.47 -5.60 10.71
C GLY A 425 17.15 -4.76 9.61
N PRO A 426 16.57 -3.62 9.22
CA PRO A 426 17.16 -2.75 8.19
C PRO A 426 18.58 -2.30 8.47
N SER A 427 18.95 -2.20 9.76
CA SER A 427 20.31 -1.88 10.20
C SER A 427 21.37 -2.85 9.66
N SER A 428 20.99 -4.11 9.40
CA SER A 428 21.88 -5.16 8.87
C SER A 428 22.10 -5.10 7.35
N LEU A 429 21.41 -4.21 6.62
CA LEU A 429 21.57 -4.07 5.16
C LEU A 429 22.88 -3.35 4.79
N PRO A 430 23.50 -3.62 3.63
CA PRO A 430 24.64 -2.83 3.14
C PRO A 430 24.23 -1.39 2.75
N ASP A 431 25.18 -0.46 2.72
CA ASP A 431 24.89 0.96 2.45
C ASP A 431 24.38 1.20 1.03
N GLU A 432 24.73 0.33 0.08
CA GLU A 432 24.27 0.38 -1.31
C GLU A 432 22.82 -0.12 -1.47
N ALA A 433 22.22 -0.75 -0.45
CA ALA A 433 20.88 -1.31 -0.54
C ALA A 433 19.83 -0.22 -0.82
N VAL A 434 19.06 -0.35 -1.90
CA VAL A 434 17.97 0.58 -2.24
C VAL A 434 16.80 0.40 -1.26
N ILE A 435 16.58 1.40 -0.42
CA ILE A 435 15.51 1.42 0.59
C ILE A 435 14.23 2.07 0.04
N CYS A 436 14.35 3.09 -0.82
CA CYS A 436 13.20 3.72 -1.47
C CYS A 436 13.21 3.45 -2.98
N SER A 437 12.42 2.46 -3.43
CA SER A 437 12.34 2.11 -4.85
C SER A 437 11.71 3.21 -5.72
N CYS A 438 10.79 4.02 -5.19
CA CYS A 438 10.13 5.09 -5.96
C CYS A 438 11.10 6.20 -6.40
N HIS A 439 12.14 6.46 -5.60
CA HIS A 439 13.10 7.55 -5.81
C HIS A 439 14.54 7.03 -5.90
N ASN A 440 14.71 5.71 -5.99
CA ASN A 440 15.99 4.99 -6.03
C ASN A 440 17.01 5.41 -4.94
N VAL A 441 16.57 5.53 -3.68
CA VAL A 441 17.43 5.99 -2.57
C VAL A 441 18.00 4.82 -1.78
N THR A 442 19.32 4.81 -1.59
CA THR A 442 20.08 3.77 -0.86
C THR A 442 20.09 3.99 0.66
N LYS A 443 20.47 2.94 1.42
CA LYS A 443 20.65 3.02 2.88
C LYS A 443 21.70 4.06 3.25
N GLY A 444 22.84 4.09 2.56
CA GLY A 444 23.92 5.06 2.80
C GLY A 444 23.43 6.49 2.68
N ALA A 445 22.68 6.81 1.62
CA ALA A 445 22.07 8.13 1.43
C ALA A 445 21.04 8.49 2.53
N ILE A 446 20.41 7.50 3.16
CA ILE A 446 19.52 7.71 4.31
C ILE A 446 20.33 7.93 5.59
N CYS A 447 21.39 7.16 5.81
CA CYS A 447 22.23 7.20 7.00
C CYS A 447 23.11 8.47 7.09
N GLU A 448 23.26 9.22 5.99
CA GLU A 448 23.85 10.57 5.98
C GLU A 448 22.98 11.64 6.69
N HIS A 449 21.75 11.29 7.07
CA HIS A 449 20.79 12.19 7.68
C HIS A 449 20.38 11.71 9.08
N THR A 450 19.91 12.65 9.91
CA THR A 450 19.58 12.35 11.30
C THR A 450 18.08 12.27 11.56
N THR A 451 17.26 12.86 10.68
CA THR A 451 15.80 12.89 10.84
C THR A 451 15.05 12.53 9.56
N LEU A 452 13.85 11.97 9.71
CA LEU A 452 12.98 11.61 8.58
C LEU A 452 12.59 12.81 7.70
N PRO A 453 12.33 14.03 8.24
CA PRO A 453 12.13 15.23 7.41
C PRO A 453 13.35 15.60 6.57
N GLU A 454 14.58 15.48 7.09
CA GLU A 454 15.81 15.71 6.32
C GLU A 454 15.94 14.71 5.19
N VAL A 455 15.76 13.41 5.49
CA VAL A 455 15.75 12.36 4.47
C VAL A 455 14.72 12.67 3.37
N LYS A 456 13.48 13.03 3.74
CA LYS A 456 12.43 13.39 2.77
C LYS A 456 12.80 14.61 1.93
N LYS A 457 13.41 15.62 2.53
CA LYS A 457 13.78 16.87 1.83
C LYS A 457 14.95 16.65 0.87
N CYS A 458 15.99 15.95 1.33
CA CYS A 458 17.26 15.83 0.60
C CYS A 458 17.24 14.69 -0.42
N THR A 459 16.58 13.58 -0.11
CA THR A 459 16.60 12.36 -0.96
C THR A 459 15.26 12.10 -1.66
N ARG A 460 14.19 12.80 -1.27
CA ARG A 460 12.79 12.49 -1.63
C ARG A 460 12.30 11.13 -1.13
N ALA A 461 13.13 10.32 -0.45
CA ALA A 461 12.70 9.03 0.10
C ALA A 461 11.53 9.22 1.08
N GLY A 462 10.46 8.43 0.89
CA GLY A 462 9.26 8.53 1.71
C GLY A 462 8.26 9.63 1.29
N THR A 463 8.48 10.29 0.14
CA THR A 463 7.53 11.27 -0.45
C THR A 463 6.68 10.71 -1.59
N GLY A 464 7.07 9.55 -2.17
CA GLY A 464 6.32 8.83 -3.21
C GLY A 464 5.22 7.94 -2.63
N CYS A 465 5.38 6.60 -2.73
CA CYS A 465 4.38 5.66 -2.19
C CYS A 465 4.41 5.49 -0.66
N GLY A 466 5.46 5.99 0.01
CA GLY A 466 5.61 5.93 1.47
C GLY A 466 6.01 4.59 2.07
N SER A 467 6.17 3.52 1.29
CA SER A 467 6.49 2.17 1.77
C SER A 467 7.80 2.09 2.56
N CYS A 468 8.79 2.89 2.19
CA CYS A 468 10.12 2.93 2.79
C CYS A 468 10.18 3.71 4.12
N VAL A 469 9.13 4.46 4.50
CA VAL A 469 9.17 5.37 5.67
C VAL A 469 9.45 4.62 6.98
N LYS A 470 8.87 3.42 7.15
CA LYS A 470 9.09 2.59 8.33
C LYS A 470 10.55 2.09 8.41
N VAL A 471 11.11 1.70 7.27
CA VAL A 471 12.49 1.21 7.14
C VAL A 471 13.49 2.35 7.38
N ILE A 472 13.25 3.54 6.81
CA ILE A 472 14.02 4.77 7.07
C ILE A 472 14.04 5.09 8.56
N GLY A 473 12.89 5.03 9.24
CA GLY A 473 12.80 5.30 10.68
C GLY A 473 13.60 4.33 11.55
N GLN A 474 13.87 3.11 11.07
CA GLN A 474 14.71 2.12 11.77
C GLN A 474 16.21 2.29 11.46
N LEU A 475 16.55 2.97 10.37
CA LEU A 475 17.93 3.26 9.94
C LEU A 475 18.49 4.56 10.52
N LEU A 476 17.61 5.50 10.83
CA LEU A 476 18.00 6.77 11.44
C LEU A 476 18.45 6.55 12.89
N PRO A 477 19.49 7.27 13.36
CA PRO A 477 19.89 7.22 14.75
C PRO A 477 18.70 7.55 15.65
N GLN A 478 18.43 6.69 16.63
CA GLN A 478 17.46 7.02 17.67
C GLN A 478 17.98 8.25 18.40
N PRO A 479 17.19 9.31 18.56
CA PRO A 479 17.66 10.53 19.22
C PRO A 479 18.19 10.18 20.62
N GLU A 480 19.42 10.61 20.93
CA GLU A 480 20.09 10.37 22.21
C GLU A 480 19.36 10.99 23.41
N ASP A 481 18.41 11.89 23.16
CA ASP A 481 17.60 12.57 24.16
C ASP A 481 16.23 11.87 24.27
N GLN A 482 16.15 10.84 25.12
CA GLN A 482 14.97 9.96 25.33
C GLN A 482 13.74 10.65 25.97
N GLY A 483 13.74 11.98 26.08
CA GLY A 483 12.60 12.73 26.59
C GLY A 483 11.43 12.79 25.61
N LEU A 484 10.24 13.14 26.10
CA LEU A 484 9.02 13.26 25.28
C LEU A 484 9.19 14.26 24.12
N CYS A 485 9.89 15.38 24.34
CA CYS A 485 10.16 16.42 23.35
C CYS A 485 11.19 17.43 23.89
N GLY A 486 11.47 18.50 23.12
CA GLY A 486 12.32 19.62 23.54
C GLY A 486 11.93 20.29 24.87
N CYS A 487 10.69 20.13 25.34
CA CYS A 487 10.21 20.69 26.60
C CYS A 487 10.41 19.77 27.82
N PHE A 488 10.45 18.44 27.64
CA PHE A 488 10.50 17.46 28.74
C PHE A 488 11.56 16.40 28.45
N ALA A 489 12.48 16.22 29.41
CA ALA A 489 13.49 15.15 29.37
C ALA A 489 12.93 13.77 29.78
N TYR A 490 11.68 13.73 30.25
CA TYR A 490 10.99 12.51 30.68
C TYR A 490 10.18 11.91 29.54
N THR A 491 10.15 10.58 29.45
CA THR A 491 9.25 9.81 28.59
C THR A 491 7.78 10.00 29.00
N ARG A 492 6.84 9.59 28.13
CA ARG A 492 5.41 9.61 28.49
C ARG A 492 5.11 8.81 29.77
N SER A 493 5.68 7.62 29.91
CA SER A 493 5.44 6.74 31.06
C SER A 493 5.99 7.35 32.35
N GLU A 494 7.15 8.00 32.32
CA GLU A 494 7.67 8.74 33.48
C GLU A 494 6.81 9.94 33.84
N LEU A 495 6.33 10.71 32.85
CA LEU A 495 5.39 11.81 33.10
C LEU A 495 4.07 11.32 33.69
N TYR A 496 3.57 10.16 33.26
CA TYR A 496 2.42 9.51 33.88
C TYR A 496 2.66 9.22 35.36
N GLU A 497 3.82 8.68 35.71
CA GLU A 497 4.18 8.42 37.11
C GLU A 497 4.35 9.69 37.94
N ILE A 498 4.93 10.74 37.37
CA ILE A 498 5.09 12.05 38.04
C ILE A 498 3.70 12.65 38.35
N VAL A 499 2.81 12.72 37.35
CA VAL A 499 1.45 13.25 37.51
C VAL A 499 0.67 12.46 38.55
N ARG A 500 0.72 11.13 38.48
CA ARG A 500 0.04 10.24 39.42
C ARG A 500 0.56 10.40 40.85
N THR A 501 1.88 10.40 41.03
CA THR A 501 2.51 10.38 42.37
C THR A 501 2.43 11.72 43.07
N LEU A 502 2.62 12.82 42.33
CA LEU A 502 2.60 14.17 42.89
C LEU A 502 1.20 14.81 42.86
N GLY A 503 0.23 14.19 42.18
CA GLY A 503 -1.13 14.70 42.06
C GLY A 503 -1.21 16.00 41.24
N VAL A 504 -0.39 16.12 40.18
CA VAL A 504 -0.35 17.34 39.36
C VAL A 504 -1.59 17.41 38.45
N THR A 505 -2.40 18.44 38.62
CA THR A 505 -3.67 18.58 37.87
C THR A 505 -3.60 19.59 36.72
N ARG A 506 -2.51 20.35 36.61
CA ARG A 506 -2.32 21.44 35.65
C ARG A 506 -1.05 21.27 34.83
N TYR A 507 -1.13 21.62 33.55
CA TYR A 507 -0.02 21.50 32.63
C TYR A 507 1.10 22.49 32.94
N ALA A 508 0.77 23.76 33.21
CA ALA A 508 1.72 24.79 33.60
C ALA A 508 2.55 24.36 34.83
N ASP A 509 1.89 23.83 35.87
CA ASP A 509 2.58 23.37 37.08
C ASP A 509 3.56 22.23 36.76
N LEU A 510 3.19 21.30 35.87
CA LEU A 510 4.07 20.21 35.44
C LEU A 510 5.26 20.73 34.61
N LEU A 511 5.01 21.68 33.71
CA LEU A 511 6.04 22.27 32.85
C LEU A 511 7.04 23.10 33.67
N ASP A 512 6.57 23.88 34.64
CA ASP A 512 7.42 24.71 35.50
C ASP A 512 8.30 23.87 36.43
N SER A 513 7.75 22.76 36.95
CA SER A 513 8.47 21.91 37.91
C SER A 513 9.38 20.87 37.24
N HIS A 514 8.93 20.24 36.15
CA HIS A 514 9.59 19.08 35.54
C HIS A 514 9.96 19.29 34.06
N GLY A 515 9.63 20.44 33.48
CA GLY A 515 10.14 20.85 32.17
C GLY A 515 11.64 21.17 32.21
N ARG A 516 12.28 21.10 31.04
CA ARG A 516 13.65 21.59 30.85
C ARG A 516 13.69 23.09 31.13
N GLU A 517 14.84 23.58 31.61
CA GLU A 517 14.99 24.98 32.03
C GLU A 517 14.50 25.99 31.00
N ALA A 518 14.80 25.78 29.71
CA ALA A 518 14.38 26.64 28.61
C ALA A 518 12.87 26.64 28.31
N ALA A 519 12.10 25.68 28.83
CA ALA A 519 10.67 25.54 28.58
C ALA A 519 9.80 25.96 29.78
N ARG A 520 10.38 26.15 30.96
CA ARG A 520 9.67 26.59 32.18
C ARG A 520 9.14 28.02 31.99
N GLY A 521 7.92 28.28 32.47
CA GLY A 521 7.21 29.55 32.32
C GLY A 521 6.71 29.84 30.91
N GLY A 522 6.83 28.88 29.98
CA GLY A 522 6.36 29.00 28.59
C GLY A 522 5.06 28.23 28.33
N ASP A 523 4.66 28.19 27.06
CA ASP A 523 3.44 27.49 26.64
C ASP A 523 3.67 26.01 26.30
N GLY A 524 4.92 25.57 26.14
CA GLY A 524 5.25 24.23 25.62
C GLY A 524 5.02 24.06 24.11
N CYS A 525 4.93 22.81 23.63
CA CYS A 525 4.86 22.50 22.19
C CYS A 525 3.68 21.57 21.83
N GLU A 526 3.47 21.39 20.53
CA GLU A 526 2.42 20.54 19.93
C GLU A 526 2.54 19.04 20.31
N VAL A 527 3.69 18.61 20.83
CA VAL A 527 3.90 17.21 21.26
C VAL A 527 3.47 17.02 22.72
N CYS A 528 3.96 17.85 23.63
CA CYS A 528 3.75 17.65 25.05
C CYS A 528 2.36 18.07 25.54
N LYS A 529 1.75 19.10 24.95
CA LYS A 529 0.40 19.56 25.30
C LYS A 529 -0.65 18.43 25.24
N PRO A 530 -0.91 17.81 24.07
CA PRO A 530 -1.93 16.76 23.99
C PRO A 530 -1.52 15.49 24.76
N THR A 531 -0.22 15.20 24.87
CA THR A 531 0.26 14.04 25.62
C THR A 531 -0.02 14.19 27.12
N VAL A 532 0.33 15.32 27.71
CA VAL A 532 0.09 15.59 29.14
C VAL A 532 -1.40 15.77 29.41
N GLY A 533 -2.14 16.44 28.53
CA GLY A 533 -3.60 16.53 28.61
C GLY A 533 -4.25 15.14 28.65
N SER A 534 -3.81 14.21 27.80
CA SER A 534 -4.27 12.82 27.84
C SER A 534 -3.89 12.10 29.14
N VAL A 535 -2.69 12.31 29.69
CA VAL A 535 -2.25 11.71 30.95
C VAL A 535 -3.11 12.20 32.10
N ILE A 536 -3.28 13.53 32.24
CA ILE A 536 -4.12 14.11 33.29
C ILE A 536 -5.57 13.64 33.16
N ALA A 537 -6.13 13.64 31.94
CA ALA A 537 -7.49 13.16 31.71
C ALA A 537 -7.68 11.68 32.08
N SER A 538 -6.70 10.82 31.80
CA SER A 538 -6.75 9.41 32.17
C SER A 538 -6.65 9.15 33.68
N LEU A 539 -6.12 10.12 34.43
CA LEU A 539 -5.95 10.07 35.88
C LEU A 539 -6.91 11.01 36.63
N ALA A 540 -7.79 11.73 35.94
CA ALA A 540 -8.47 12.89 36.48
C ALA A 540 -9.25 12.61 37.79
N PRO A 541 -10.06 11.54 37.89
CA PRO A 541 -10.72 11.19 39.14
C PRO A 541 -9.74 10.93 40.31
N THR A 542 -8.58 10.34 40.01
CA THR A 542 -7.59 9.93 41.02
C THR A 542 -6.73 11.10 41.50
N VAL A 543 -6.36 12.03 40.62
CA VAL A 543 -5.56 13.22 40.98
C VAL A 543 -6.41 14.44 41.34
N GLY A 544 -7.74 14.32 41.27
CA GLY A 544 -8.66 15.42 41.58
C GLY A 544 -8.70 16.51 40.51
N ALA A 545 -8.34 16.19 39.26
CA ALA A 545 -8.52 17.08 38.12
C ALA A 545 -9.97 17.01 37.60
N SER A 546 -10.42 18.03 36.85
CA SER A 546 -11.69 17.92 36.13
C SER A 546 -11.60 16.81 35.09
N GLY A 547 -12.62 15.95 35.04
CA GLY A 547 -12.75 14.92 34.01
C GLY A 547 -13.19 15.46 32.65
N TYR A 548 -13.63 16.71 32.58
CA TYR A 548 -14.06 17.34 31.34
C TYR A 548 -12.87 18.00 30.64
N VAL A 549 -12.52 17.49 29.45
CA VAL A 549 -11.27 17.84 28.73
C VAL A 549 -11.19 19.29 28.26
N LEU A 550 -12.29 20.04 28.33
CA LEU A 550 -12.36 21.44 27.94
C LEU A 550 -12.47 22.42 29.11
N ASP A 551 -12.33 21.96 30.36
CA ASP A 551 -12.30 22.84 31.53
C ASP A 551 -10.95 23.53 31.72
N GLY A 552 -10.98 24.83 31.96
CA GLY A 552 -9.80 25.63 32.29
C GLY A 552 -8.66 25.47 31.29
N GLU A 553 -7.47 25.16 31.80
CA GLU A 553 -6.24 25.02 31.00
C GLU A 553 -6.28 23.81 30.05
N GLN A 554 -7.04 22.76 30.39
CA GLN A 554 -7.11 21.51 29.60
C GLN A 554 -7.63 21.76 28.17
N ALA A 555 -8.51 22.76 28.00
CA ALA A 555 -9.02 23.19 26.71
C ALA A 555 -7.93 23.54 25.68
N SER A 556 -6.83 24.14 26.16
CA SER A 556 -5.71 24.57 25.32
C SER A 556 -4.73 23.44 25.00
N LEU A 557 -4.88 22.29 25.67
CA LEU A 557 -4.06 21.11 25.47
C LEU A 557 -4.65 20.17 24.41
N GLN A 558 -5.92 20.34 24.07
CA GLN A 558 -6.64 19.47 23.14
C GLN A 558 -6.31 19.81 21.68
N ASP A 559 -6.11 18.79 20.86
CA ASP A 559 -6.07 18.92 19.42
C ASP A 559 -7.44 19.31 18.86
N THR A 560 -7.50 19.77 17.60
CA THR A 560 -8.72 20.33 16.97
C THR A 560 -9.97 19.46 17.15
N ASN A 561 -9.87 18.14 17.10
CA ASN A 561 -11.03 17.26 17.24
C ASN A 561 -11.60 17.22 18.66
N ASP A 562 -10.73 17.06 19.67
CA ASP A 562 -11.16 17.11 21.08
C ASP A 562 -11.60 18.53 21.47
N HIS A 563 -10.99 19.57 20.88
CA HIS A 563 -11.36 20.97 21.12
C HIS A 563 -12.81 21.29 20.72
N PHE A 564 -13.32 20.67 19.65
CA PHE A 564 -14.70 20.84 19.17
C PHE A 564 -15.60 19.64 19.47
N LEU A 565 -15.11 18.64 20.23
CA LEU A 565 -15.83 17.40 20.52
C LEU A 565 -16.47 16.76 19.26
N ALA A 566 -15.78 16.88 18.12
CA ALA A 566 -16.25 16.45 16.81
C ALA A 566 -15.08 16.26 15.85
N ASN A 567 -15.20 15.36 14.85
CA ASN A 567 -14.11 15.14 13.90
C ASN A 567 -14.18 16.14 12.75
N LEU A 568 -13.11 16.92 12.55
CA LEU A 568 -12.98 17.81 11.39
C LEU A 568 -12.87 17.00 10.08
N GLN A 569 -13.60 17.44 9.06
CA GLN A 569 -13.65 16.87 7.71
C GLN A 569 -12.86 17.73 6.72
N ARG A 570 -12.62 17.19 5.52
CA ARG A 570 -11.76 17.82 4.51
C ARG A 570 -12.18 19.24 4.13
N ASN A 571 -13.48 19.50 4.01
CA ASN A 571 -14.03 20.82 3.64
C ASN A 571 -14.29 21.74 4.84
N GLY A 572 -13.75 21.45 6.03
CA GLY A 572 -13.97 22.24 7.25
C GLY A 572 -15.26 21.93 8.01
N SER A 573 -16.13 21.05 7.49
CA SER A 573 -17.29 20.54 8.23
C SER A 573 -16.89 19.51 9.29
N TYR A 574 -17.84 19.06 10.10
CA TYR A 574 -17.63 18.12 11.20
C TYR A 574 -18.49 16.86 11.06
N SER A 575 -18.04 15.77 11.68
CA SER A 575 -18.85 14.56 11.84
C SER A 575 -19.29 14.32 13.29
N ILE A 576 -20.49 13.75 13.40
CA ILE A 576 -21.21 13.46 14.63
C ILE A 576 -21.47 11.95 14.65
N VAL A 577 -21.09 11.31 15.75
CA VAL A 577 -21.24 9.87 15.92
C VAL A 577 -21.87 9.61 17.28
N PRO A 578 -23.20 9.44 17.37
CA PRO A 578 -23.87 9.09 18.60
C PRO A 578 -23.48 7.67 19.04
N ARG A 579 -23.46 7.44 20.34
CA ARG A 579 -23.21 6.12 20.92
C ARG A 579 -24.42 5.21 20.73
N ILE A 580 -24.18 4.02 20.16
CA ILE A 580 -25.12 2.92 19.93
C ILE A 580 -24.54 1.61 20.52
N PRO A 581 -24.56 1.41 21.85
CA PRO A 581 -23.79 0.35 22.51
C PRO A 581 -24.03 -1.03 21.91
N GLY A 582 -22.95 -1.77 21.61
CA GLY A 582 -23.03 -3.10 21.01
C GLY A 582 -23.66 -3.15 19.60
N GLY A 583 -23.97 -1.99 18.99
CA GLY A 583 -24.74 -1.89 17.76
C GLY A 583 -26.26 -2.03 17.96
N GLU A 584 -26.75 -2.03 19.19
CA GLU A 584 -28.17 -2.18 19.51
C GLU A 584 -28.87 -0.81 19.57
N ILE A 585 -29.93 -0.63 18.77
CA ILE A 585 -30.69 0.62 18.66
C ILE A 585 -32.19 0.34 18.58
N THR A 586 -33.01 1.16 19.25
CA THR A 586 -34.47 1.08 19.16
C THR A 586 -34.98 1.76 17.88
N PRO A 587 -36.16 1.37 17.36
CA PRO A 587 -36.78 2.06 16.22
C PRO A 587 -36.94 3.57 16.44
N GLU A 588 -37.33 4.00 17.64
CA GLU A 588 -37.55 5.41 17.97
C GLU A 588 -36.24 6.20 17.91
N LYS A 589 -35.15 5.64 18.46
CA LYS A 589 -33.82 6.24 18.38
C LYS A 589 -33.30 6.31 16.94
N LEU A 590 -33.59 5.29 16.13
CA LEU A 590 -33.25 5.29 14.71
C LEU A 590 -34.00 6.37 13.93
N ILE A 591 -35.28 6.58 14.24
CA ILE A 591 -36.10 7.68 13.67
C ILE A 591 -35.49 9.03 14.01
N VAL A 592 -35.11 9.26 15.29
CA VAL A 592 -34.48 10.53 15.70
C VAL A 592 -33.20 10.80 14.91
N ILE A 593 -32.32 9.80 14.71
CA ILE A 593 -31.12 9.96 13.88
C ILE A 593 -31.51 10.35 12.45
N GLY A 594 -32.52 9.71 11.87
CA GLY A 594 -33.01 10.02 10.53
C GLY A 594 -33.57 11.45 10.41
N GLU A 595 -34.34 11.91 11.40
CA GLU A 595 -34.87 13.27 11.44
C GLU A 595 -33.75 14.30 11.59
N VAL A 596 -32.79 14.08 12.49
CA VAL A 596 -31.61 14.94 12.63
C VAL A 596 -30.83 14.99 11.32
N ALA A 597 -30.55 13.85 10.69
CA ALA A 597 -29.82 13.83 9.42
C ALA A 597 -30.55 14.60 8.33
N ARG A 598 -31.85 14.42 8.20
CA ARG A 598 -32.70 15.13 7.22
C ARG A 598 -32.71 16.64 7.49
N ASP A 599 -33.00 17.05 8.72
CA ASP A 599 -33.25 18.45 9.07
C ASP A 599 -31.98 19.30 8.96
N PHE A 600 -30.80 18.69 9.14
CA PHE A 600 -29.50 19.34 9.02
C PHE A 600 -28.76 19.04 7.71
N GLY A 601 -29.36 18.23 6.81
CA GLY A 601 -28.77 17.90 5.50
C GLY A 601 -27.47 17.08 5.59
N LEU A 602 -27.39 16.14 6.54
CA LEU A 602 -26.18 15.38 6.83
C LEU A 602 -26.06 14.12 5.97
N TYR A 603 -24.85 13.83 5.49
CA TYR A 603 -24.55 12.53 4.89
C TYR A 603 -24.49 11.46 5.97
N THR A 604 -25.11 10.31 5.72
CA THR A 604 -25.26 9.22 6.69
C THR A 604 -24.56 7.95 6.22
N LYS A 605 -23.80 7.31 7.12
CA LYS A 605 -23.09 6.07 6.81
C LYS A 605 -23.06 5.10 7.98
N ILE A 606 -23.49 3.86 7.72
CA ILE A 606 -23.26 2.74 8.63
C ILE A 606 -21.78 2.36 8.58
N THR A 607 -21.14 2.31 9.74
CA THR A 607 -19.71 2.00 9.86
C THR A 607 -19.47 0.54 10.23
N GLY A 608 -18.25 0.05 9.97
CA GLY A 608 -17.81 -1.28 10.40
C GLY A 608 -17.75 -1.46 11.92
N GLY A 609 -17.96 -0.40 12.71
CA GLY A 609 -18.09 -0.45 14.16
C GLY A 609 -19.53 -0.57 14.67
N GLN A 610 -20.50 -0.83 13.78
CA GLN A 610 -21.95 -0.85 14.06
C GLN A 610 -22.48 0.49 14.59
N ARG A 611 -22.01 1.59 13.98
CA ARG A 611 -22.48 2.96 14.26
C ARG A 611 -23.10 3.59 13.02
N ILE A 612 -23.81 4.68 13.24
CA ILE A 612 -24.27 5.59 12.18
C ILE A 612 -23.47 6.88 12.33
N ASP A 613 -22.63 7.17 11.36
CA ASP A 613 -21.88 8.43 11.30
C ASP A 613 -22.69 9.44 10.48
N LEU A 614 -22.81 10.66 11.02
CA LEU A 614 -23.44 11.82 10.39
C LEU A 614 -22.35 12.82 10.00
N PHE A 615 -22.26 13.19 8.72
CA PHE A 615 -21.21 14.06 8.19
C PHE A 615 -21.78 15.34 7.60
N GLY A 616 -21.00 16.42 7.68
CA GLY A 616 -21.33 17.69 7.03
C GLY A 616 -21.92 18.73 7.96
N ALA A 617 -21.91 18.50 9.28
CA ALA A 617 -22.36 19.48 10.25
C ALA A 617 -21.40 20.67 10.28
N ARG A 618 -21.94 21.89 10.31
CA ARG A 618 -21.14 23.08 10.62
C ARG A 618 -20.90 23.18 12.12
N VAL A 619 -19.87 23.94 12.50
CA VAL A 619 -19.51 24.13 13.92
C VAL A 619 -20.67 24.70 14.75
N ASP A 620 -21.43 25.66 14.20
CA ASP A 620 -22.60 26.29 14.82
C ASP A 620 -23.80 25.34 14.98
N GLN A 621 -23.86 24.30 14.16
CA GLN A 621 -24.92 23.30 14.23
C GLN A 621 -24.65 22.22 15.28
N LEU A 622 -23.40 22.04 15.71
CA LEU A 622 -23.05 20.96 16.63
C LEU A 622 -23.88 20.98 17.92
N PRO A 623 -24.04 22.12 18.64
CA PRO A 623 -24.88 22.15 19.84
C PRO A 623 -26.35 21.82 19.55
N LEU A 624 -26.91 22.33 18.45
CA LEU A 624 -28.31 22.10 18.08
C LEU A 624 -28.59 20.62 17.80
N ILE A 625 -27.66 19.97 17.10
CA ILE A 625 -27.74 18.54 16.79
C ILE A 625 -27.60 17.72 18.08
N TRP A 626 -26.61 18.03 18.91
CA TRP A 626 -26.37 17.30 20.14
C TRP A 626 -27.47 17.49 21.19
N THR A 627 -28.12 18.66 21.28
CA THR A 627 -29.31 18.83 22.12
C THR A 627 -30.39 17.82 21.75
N ARG A 628 -30.74 17.70 20.45
CA ARG A 628 -31.76 16.73 20.01
C ARG A 628 -31.36 15.28 20.27
N LEU A 629 -30.08 14.95 20.08
CA LEU A 629 -29.57 13.60 20.32
C LEU A 629 -29.58 13.27 21.83
N VAL A 630 -29.14 14.18 22.69
CA VAL A 630 -29.13 14.00 24.15
C VAL A 630 -30.54 13.94 24.70
N ASP A 631 -31.48 14.76 24.22
CA ASP A 631 -32.91 14.70 24.59
C ASP A 631 -33.54 13.35 24.25
N ALA A 632 -33.07 12.70 23.16
CA ALA A 632 -33.46 11.34 22.79
C ALA A 632 -32.68 10.24 23.53
N GLY A 633 -31.80 10.61 24.45
CA GLY A 633 -31.02 9.69 25.29
C GLY A 633 -29.81 9.08 24.59
N PHE A 634 -29.20 9.78 23.62
CA PHE A 634 -27.88 9.43 23.10
C PHE A 634 -26.75 10.07 23.92
N GLU A 635 -25.62 9.38 23.99
CA GLU A 635 -24.35 9.91 24.48
C GLU A 635 -23.37 10.11 23.31
N SER A 636 -22.30 10.84 23.54
CA SER A 636 -21.17 10.93 22.62
C SER A 636 -20.54 9.56 22.36
N GLY A 637 -20.36 9.21 21.09
CA GLY A 637 -19.55 8.06 20.69
C GLY A 637 -18.03 8.29 20.87
N HIS A 638 -17.61 9.51 21.23
CA HIS A 638 -16.21 9.91 21.38
C HIS A 638 -15.34 9.58 20.16
N ALA A 639 -15.94 9.60 18.97
CA ALA A 639 -15.21 9.32 17.72
C ALA A 639 -14.09 10.34 17.45
N TYR A 640 -14.16 11.53 18.05
CA TYR A 640 -13.17 12.60 18.00
C TYR A 640 -11.95 12.33 18.88
N GLY A 641 -12.15 11.71 20.05
CA GLY A 641 -11.09 11.50 21.02
C GLY A 641 -10.20 10.29 20.76
N LYS A 642 -9.08 10.26 21.49
CA LYS A 642 -8.27 9.05 21.73
C LYS A 642 -8.85 8.30 22.94
N SER A 643 -9.94 7.59 22.68
CA SER A 643 -10.69 6.82 23.67
C SER A 643 -11.31 5.56 23.06
N LEU A 644 -12.10 4.81 23.84
CA LEU A 644 -12.90 3.72 23.32
C LEU A 644 -13.94 4.24 22.31
N ARG A 645 -13.77 3.81 21.05
CA ARG A 645 -14.68 4.17 19.95
C ARG A 645 -15.84 3.21 19.77
N THR A 646 -15.61 1.91 19.90
CA THR A 646 -16.66 0.92 19.71
C THR A 646 -16.36 -0.43 20.35
N VAL A 647 -17.41 -1.14 20.74
CA VAL A 647 -17.42 -2.57 21.00
C VAL A 647 -18.40 -3.22 20.01
N LYS A 648 -17.87 -3.82 18.94
CA LYS A 648 -18.70 -4.51 17.92
C LYS A 648 -19.20 -5.84 18.48
N SER A 649 -20.46 -6.20 18.26
CA SER A 649 -21.02 -7.48 18.69
C SER A 649 -21.58 -8.28 17.52
N CYS A 650 -21.66 -9.60 17.64
CA CYS A 650 -22.64 -10.35 16.86
C CYS A 650 -23.91 -10.55 17.70
N VAL A 651 -24.99 -11.00 17.06
CA VAL A 651 -26.31 -11.16 17.71
C VAL A 651 -26.37 -12.26 18.79
N GLY A 652 -25.26 -12.95 19.05
CA GLY A 652 -25.09 -13.88 20.17
C GLY A 652 -26.08 -15.04 20.20
N GLN A 653 -26.19 -15.70 21.36
CA GLN A 653 -27.16 -16.77 21.60
C GLN A 653 -28.62 -16.30 21.57
N THR A 654 -28.86 -15.00 21.68
CA THR A 654 -30.19 -14.39 21.67
C THR A 654 -30.90 -14.64 20.34
N TRP A 655 -30.16 -14.63 19.22
CA TRP A 655 -30.73 -14.80 17.88
C TRP A 655 -30.00 -15.82 17.00
N CYS A 656 -28.68 -15.95 17.13
CA CYS A 656 -27.90 -16.83 16.27
C CYS A 656 -27.98 -18.28 16.77
N ARG A 657 -28.36 -19.21 15.89
CA ARG A 657 -28.38 -20.66 16.21
C ARG A 657 -27.05 -21.25 16.68
N TYR A 658 -25.94 -20.55 16.41
CA TYR A 658 -24.59 -20.96 16.81
C TYR A 658 -24.04 -20.15 17.99
N GLY A 659 -24.81 -19.18 18.49
CA GLY A 659 -24.40 -18.39 19.64
C GLY A 659 -24.33 -19.28 20.88
N VAL A 660 -23.23 -19.15 21.61
CA VAL A 660 -22.93 -19.91 22.83
C VAL A 660 -23.19 -19.04 24.06
N GLN A 661 -22.98 -17.73 23.96
CA GLN A 661 -23.23 -16.77 25.03
C GLN A 661 -23.82 -15.46 24.47
N ASP A 662 -24.31 -14.60 25.37
CA ASP A 662 -24.91 -13.31 25.04
C ASP A 662 -23.83 -12.25 24.77
N SER A 663 -23.31 -12.26 23.54
CA SER A 663 -22.31 -11.28 23.11
C SER A 663 -22.85 -9.85 23.01
N VAL A 664 -24.15 -9.66 22.82
CA VAL A 664 -24.75 -8.32 22.71
C VAL A 664 -24.72 -7.65 24.07
N LYS A 665 -25.24 -8.33 25.11
CA LYS A 665 -25.19 -7.82 26.48
C LYS A 665 -23.77 -7.52 26.92
N MET A 666 -22.84 -8.46 26.73
CA MET A 666 -21.44 -8.27 27.11
C MET A 666 -20.81 -7.08 26.37
N ALA A 667 -21.08 -6.90 25.06
CA ALA A 667 -20.58 -5.75 24.31
C ALA A 667 -21.14 -4.42 24.84
N ILE A 668 -22.43 -4.37 25.18
CA ILE A 668 -23.08 -3.20 25.78
C ILE A 668 -22.43 -2.86 27.12
N ASP A 669 -22.28 -3.85 28.00
CA ASP A 669 -21.71 -3.67 29.33
C ASP A 669 -20.27 -3.14 29.26
N LEU A 670 -19.43 -3.72 28.39
CA LEU A 670 -18.04 -3.28 28.19
C LEU A 670 -17.97 -1.89 27.56
N GLU A 671 -18.83 -1.61 26.58
CA GLU A 671 -18.84 -0.30 25.95
C GLU A 671 -19.26 0.80 26.92
N LEU A 672 -20.29 0.54 27.71
CA LEU A 672 -20.71 1.46 28.74
C LEU A 672 -19.63 1.59 29.80
N ARG A 673 -19.01 0.50 30.26
CA ARG A 673 -17.95 0.58 31.27
C ARG A 673 -16.78 1.48 30.85
N TYR A 674 -16.28 1.34 29.62
CA TYR A 674 -15.06 2.01 29.19
C TYR A 674 -15.30 3.29 28.37
N ARG A 675 -16.54 3.77 28.28
CA ARG A 675 -16.85 5.04 27.60
C ARG A 675 -16.10 6.21 28.24
N GLY A 676 -15.65 7.14 27.40
CA GLY A 676 -14.88 8.31 27.81
C GLY A 676 -13.42 8.06 28.20
N LEU A 677 -12.99 6.80 28.40
CA LEU A 677 -11.63 6.47 28.86
C LEU A 677 -10.58 7.02 27.89
N ARG A 678 -9.82 8.03 28.32
CA ARG A 678 -8.73 8.59 27.53
C ARG A 678 -7.50 7.68 27.59
N SER A 679 -6.89 7.47 26.44
CA SER A 679 -5.80 6.50 26.25
C SER A 679 -4.76 7.03 25.25
N PRO A 680 -3.52 6.51 25.26
CA PRO A 680 -2.46 6.97 24.35
C PRO A 680 -2.90 6.97 22.87
N HIS A 681 -3.75 6.03 22.48
CA HIS A 681 -4.40 6.03 21.18
C HIS A 681 -5.86 5.56 21.27
N LYS A 682 -6.67 5.75 20.21
CA LYS A 682 -8.04 5.23 20.10
C LYS A 682 -8.09 3.71 20.27
N LEU A 683 -9.10 3.23 20.99
CA LEU A 683 -9.33 1.81 21.26
C LEU A 683 -10.59 1.31 20.53
N LYS A 684 -10.54 0.07 20.05
CA LYS A 684 -11.67 -0.67 19.50
C LYS A 684 -11.70 -2.06 20.14
N SER A 685 -12.91 -2.56 20.35
CA SER A 685 -13.13 -3.92 20.84
C SER A 685 -14.24 -4.62 20.05
N ALA A 686 -14.35 -5.92 20.23
CA ALA A 686 -15.50 -6.68 19.78
C ALA A 686 -15.72 -7.95 20.62
N VAL A 687 -16.98 -8.36 20.69
CA VAL A 687 -17.45 -9.57 21.40
C VAL A 687 -18.15 -10.48 20.41
N SER A 688 -17.61 -11.68 20.22
CA SER A 688 -18.23 -12.74 19.41
C SER A 688 -18.86 -13.79 20.30
N GLY A 689 -20.14 -14.07 20.08
CA GLY A 689 -20.90 -15.08 20.82
C GLY A 689 -20.52 -16.53 20.51
N CYS A 690 -19.58 -16.79 19.59
CA CYS A 690 -18.99 -18.11 19.34
C CYS A 690 -17.71 -18.02 18.51
N ALA A 691 -17.04 -19.17 18.32
CA ALA A 691 -15.78 -19.29 17.56
C ALA A 691 -15.88 -18.95 16.06
N ARG A 692 -17.09 -18.74 15.50
CA ARG A 692 -17.27 -18.24 14.12
C ARG A 692 -16.92 -16.76 13.97
N GLU A 693 -16.75 -16.06 15.08
CA GLU A 693 -16.08 -14.76 15.15
C GLU A 693 -16.68 -13.66 14.24
N CYS A 694 -18.00 -13.63 14.05
CA CYS A 694 -18.65 -12.63 13.18
C CYS A 694 -18.41 -11.16 13.61
N ALA A 695 -17.95 -10.93 14.84
CA ALA A 695 -17.61 -9.59 15.32
C ALA A 695 -16.16 -9.16 15.00
N GLU A 696 -15.32 -10.03 14.42
CA GLU A 696 -13.90 -9.79 14.14
C GLU A 696 -13.10 -9.40 15.41
N ALA A 697 -13.39 -10.07 16.53
CA ALA A 697 -12.76 -9.86 17.82
C ALA A 697 -11.23 -9.83 17.78
N ARG A 698 -10.59 -10.72 17.01
CA ARG A 698 -9.13 -10.79 16.93
C ARG A 698 -8.50 -9.64 16.14
N GLY A 699 -9.28 -8.87 15.39
CA GLY A 699 -8.80 -7.67 14.69
C GLY A 699 -8.83 -6.39 15.53
N LYS A 700 -9.21 -6.47 16.82
CA LYS A 700 -9.43 -5.31 17.70
C LYS A 700 -8.35 -5.20 18.78
N ASP A 701 -8.22 -4.02 19.37
CA ASP A 701 -7.18 -3.74 20.38
C ASP A 701 -7.32 -4.69 21.60
N PHE A 702 -8.56 -5.09 21.94
CA PHE A 702 -8.89 -6.26 22.75
C PHE A 702 -10.19 -6.91 22.24
N GLY A 703 -10.23 -8.24 22.18
CA GLY A 703 -11.32 -9.01 21.60
C GLY A 703 -11.77 -10.16 22.48
N ILE A 704 -13.07 -10.45 22.46
CA ILE A 704 -13.69 -11.48 23.30
C ILE A 704 -14.40 -12.50 22.41
N ILE A 705 -14.16 -13.79 22.66
CA ILE A 705 -14.83 -14.89 21.96
C ILE A 705 -15.42 -15.85 22.99
N ALA A 706 -16.72 -16.13 22.88
CA ALA A 706 -17.40 -17.09 23.76
C ALA A 706 -16.99 -18.53 23.46
N THR A 707 -16.83 -19.31 24.52
CA THR A 707 -16.71 -20.77 24.53
C THR A 707 -17.84 -21.36 25.39
N ALA A 708 -17.96 -22.68 25.40
CA ALA A 708 -18.91 -23.38 26.26
C ALA A 708 -18.53 -23.31 27.75
N GLN A 709 -17.28 -22.95 28.04
CA GLN A 709 -16.69 -22.91 29.38
C GLN A 709 -16.57 -21.49 29.93
N GLY A 710 -16.70 -20.45 29.09
CA GLY A 710 -16.56 -19.05 29.50
C GLY A 710 -16.13 -18.17 28.33
N TRP A 711 -15.34 -17.14 28.62
CA TRP A 711 -14.85 -16.18 27.64
C TRP A 711 -13.35 -16.32 27.40
N ASN A 712 -12.95 -16.27 26.14
CA ASN A 712 -11.55 -16.12 25.74
C ASN A 712 -11.26 -14.65 25.45
N LEU A 713 -10.24 -14.12 26.13
CA LEU A 713 -9.77 -12.74 25.99
C LEU A 713 -8.50 -12.70 25.13
N TYR A 714 -8.57 -11.94 24.04
CA TYR A 714 -7.48 -11.68 23.12
C TYR A 714 -7.06 -10.20 23.20
N VAL A 715 -5.77 -9.90 23.07
CA VAL A 715 -5.24 -8.53 23.18
C VAL A 715 -4.21 -8.20 22.09
N GLY A 716 -4.04 -6.92 21.75
CA GLY A 716 -3.01 -6.45 20.82
C GLY A 716 -3.37 -6.52 19.33
N GLY A 717 -4.65 -6.71 18.96
CA GLY A 717 -5.05 -6.74 17.55
C GLY A 717 -5.09 -5.35 16.89
N ASN A 718 -4.96 -5.31 15.57
CA ASN A 718 -5.04 -4.10 14.78
C ASN A 718 -5.63 -4.36 13.38
N GLY A 719 -6.82 -3.83 13.09
CA GLY A 719 -7.40 -3.80 11.74
C GLY A 719 -7.01 -2.57 10.91
N GLY A 720 -5.77 -2.07 11.04
CA GLY A 720 -5.27 -0.86 10.39
C GLY A 720 -4.39 -1.14 9.16
N ALA A 721 -3.55 -0.16 8.77
CA ALA A 721 -2.64 -0.27 7.62
C ALA A 721 -1.64 -1.44 7.71
N THR A 722 -1.31 -1.87 8.92
CA THR A 722 -0.57 -3.11 9.20
C THR A 722 -1.48 -4.04 10.01
N PRO A 723 -2.23 -4.93 9.34
CA PRO A 723 -3.14 -5.82 10.03
C PRO A 723 -2.37 -6.77 10.96
N ARG A 724 -2.85 -6.94 12.19
CA ARG A 724 -2.29 -7.84 13.22
C ARG A 724 -3.44 -8.52 13.96
N HIS A 725 -3.41 -9.84 14.10
CA HIS A 725 -4.35 -10.53 14.98
C HIS A 725 -3.95 -10.36 16.45
N ALA A 726 -4.94 -10.32 17.31
CA ALA A 726 -4.77 -10.28 18.76
C ALA A 726 -4.36 -11.65 19.30
N ASP A 727 -3.51 -11.64 20.33
CA ASP A 727 -2.97 -12.82 20.97
C ASP A 727 -3.82 -13.25 22.16
N LEU A 728 -3.90 -14.56 22.44
CA LEU A 728 -4.69 -15.08 23.56
C LEU A 728 -4.02 -14.74 24.90
N LEU A 729 -4.70 -13.93 25.71
CA LEU A 729 -4.25 -13.56 27.05
C LEU A 729 -4.69 -14.60 28.09
N ALA A 730 -5.99 -14.93 28.09
CA ALA A 730 -6.61 -15.87 29.01
C ALA A 730 -7.88 -16.49 28.41
N GLN A 731 -8.28 -17.65 28.93
CA GLN A 731 -9.40 -18.46 28.41
C GLN A 731 -10.33 -18.90 29.54
N ASP A 732 -11.55 -19.30 29.16
CA ASP A 732 -12.56 -19.88 30.04
C ASP A 732 -12.93 -18.99 31.24
N LEU A 733 -12.94 -17.68 31.01
CA LEU A 733 -13.21 -16.67 32.04
C LEU A 733 -14.71 -16.55 32.32
N SER A 734 -15.08 -16.37 33.58
CA SER A 734 -16.41 -15.83 33.93
C SER A 734 -16.53 -14.35 33.54
N ASP A 735 -17.75 -13.82 33.52
CA ASP A 735 -18.01 -12.39 33.24
C ASP A 735 -17.19 -11.46 34.16
N ALA A 736 -17.14 -11.77 35.46
CA ALA A 736 -16.42 -10.97 36.43
C ALA A 736 -14.90 -11.02 36.24
N GLU A 737 -14.36 -12.20 35.90
CA GLU A 737 -12.93 -12.37 35.63
C GLU A 737 -12.51 -11.69 34.33
N LEU A 738 -13.34 -11.78 33.29
CA LEU A 738 -13.14 -11.10 32.01
C LEU A 738 -13.03 -9.60 32.21
N VAL A 739 -14.01 -8.98 32.86
CA VAL A 739 -14.03 -7.53 33.12
C VAL A 739 -12.79 -7.12 33.92
N ARG A 740 -12.45 -7.88 34.98
CA ARG A 740 -11.28 -7.59 35.81
C ARG A 740 -9.97 -7.63 35.02
N LEU A 741 -9.79 -8.61 34.14
CA LEU A 741 -8.58 -8.70 33.30
C LEU A 741 -8.52 -7.59 32.25
N ILE A 742 -9.65 -7.19 31.66
CA ILE A 742 -9.70 -6.06 30.73
C ILE A 742 -9.36 -4.75 31.45
N ASP A 743 -9.90 -4.52 32.64
CA ASP A 743 -9.59 -3.34 33.46
C ASP A 743 -8.07 -3.22 33.69
N ARG A 744 -7.43 -4.32 34.13
CA ARG A 744 -5.99 -4.39 34.35
C ARG A 744 -5.19 -4.15 33.07
N PHE A 745 -5.57 -4.82 31.98
CA PHE A 745 -4.90 -4.68 30.69
C PHE A 745 -4.95 -3.23 30.19
N LEU A 746 -6.12 -2.61 30.18
CA LEU A 746 -6.30 -1.24 29.69
C LEU A 746 -5.51 -0.24 30.54
N MET A 747 -5.57 -0.36 31.87
CA MET A 747 -4.84 0.56 32.75
C MET A 747 -3.33 0.35 32.68
N PHE A 748 -2.87 -0.89 32.53
CA PHE A 748 -1.44 -1.18 32.34
C PHE A 748 -0.92 -0.63 31.00
N TYR A 749 -1.69 -0.77 29.92
CA TYR A 749 -1.41 -0.15 28.63
C TYR A 749 -1.37 1.38 28.73
N ILE A 750 -2.39 2.02 29.33
CA ILE A 750 -2.46 3.48 29.49
C ILE A 750 -1.25 4.01 30.27
N ARG A 751 -0.80 3.27 31.29
CA ARG A 751 0.34 3.59 32.15
C ARG A 751 1.69 3.49 31.45
N THR A 752 1.87 2.52 30.54
CA THR A 752 3.21 2.12 30.04
C THR A 752 3.44 2.38 28.55
N ALA A 753 2.37 2.61 27.78
CA ALA A 753 2.48 2.88 26.36
C ALA A 753 3.04 4.27 26.05
N ASP A 754 3.69 4.39 24.91
CA ASP A 754 4.24 5.64 24.43
C ASP A 754 3.15 6.49 23.72
N ARG A 755 3.51 7.71 23.35
CA ARG A 755 2.63 8.68 22.69
C ARG A 755 2.07 8.12 21.37
N LEU A 756 0.74 8.18 21.23
CA LEU A 756 0.02 7.72 20.03
C LEU A 756 0.29 6.25 19.65
N GLU A 757 0.76 5.44 20.59
CA GLU A 757 1.09 4.04 20.37
C GLU A 757 -0.17 3.16 20.42
N ARG A 758 -0.38 2.28 19.43
CA ARG A 758 -1.47 1.27 19.45
C ARG A 758 -1.12 0.12 20.40
N THR A 759 -2.13 -0.56 20.96
CA THR A 759 -1.91 -1.73 21.82
C THR A 759 -1.08 -2.81 21.11
N SER A 760 -1.26 -3.00 19.80
CA SER A 760 -0.45 -3.91 18.98
C SER A 760 1.04 -3.57 19.04
N THR A 761 1.38 -2.30 18.78
CA THR A 761 2.78 -1.84 18.73
C THR A 761 3.40 -1.81 20.12
N TRP A 762 2.62 -1.41 21.12
CA TRP A 762 3.01 -1.47 22.52
C TRP A 762 3.35 -2.90 22.97
N LEU A 763 2.51 -3.87 22.62
CA LEU A 763 2.71 -5.27 22.98
C LEU A 763 3.96 -5.86 22.31
N ASP A 764 4.26 -5.44 21.09
CA ASP A 764 5.46 -5.86 20.37
C ASP A 764 6.74 -5.17 20.91
N ARG A 765 6.61 -3.95 21.47
CA ARG A 765 7.72 -3.16 22.02
C ARG A 765 8.08 -3.54 23.44
N ILE A 766 7.09 -3.80 24.30
CA ILE A 766 7.33 -4.02 25.73
C ILE A 766 8.21 -5.26 25.94
N GLU A 767 9.20 -5.14 26.81
CA GLU A 767 10.12 -6.25 27.09
C GLU A 767 9.37 -7.47 27.62
N GLY A 768 9.65 -8.65 27.05
CA GLY A 768 8.93 -9.89 27.35
C GLY A 768 7.53 -9.99 26.72
N GLY A 769 7.07 -8.96 25.98
CA GLY A 769 5.85 -8.98 25.19
C GLY A 769 4.61 -9.45 25.95
N LEU A 770 3.85 -10.37 25.35
CA LEU A 770 2.62 -10.91 25.93
C LEU A 770 2.87 -11.67 27.25
N ASP A 771 4.00 -12.36 27.38
CA ASP A 771 4.29 -13.14 28.60
C ASP A 771 4.49 -12.21 29.79
N HIS A 772 5.23 -11.10 29.60
CA HIS A 772 5.35 -10.08 30.63
C HIS A 772 4.00 -9.45 30.98
N VAL A 773 3.18 -9.09 29.98
CA VAL A 773 1.83 -8.57 30.23
C VAL A 773 0.99 -9.58 31.02
N ARG A 774 1.05 -10.87 30.68
CA ARG A 774 0.34 -11.93 31.40
C ARG A 774 0.80 -12.04 32.85
N ASP A 775 2.11 -12.03 33.11
CA ASP A 775 2.67 -12.06 34.45
C ASP A 775 2.17 -10.89 35.31
N VAL A 776 2.09 -9.69 34.74
CA VAL A 776 1.62 -8.51 35.46
C VAL A 776 0.11 -8.54 35.67
N VAL A 777 -0.69 -8.75 34.62
CA VAL A 777 -2.16 -8.54 34.70
C VAL A 777 -2.92 -9.78 35.16
N VAL A 778 -2.36 -10.98 34.99
CA VAL A 778 -2.97 -12.24 35.43
C VAL A 778 -2.37 -12.71 36.75
N HIS A 779 -1.04 -12.72 36.85
CA HIS A 779 -0.33 -13.26 38.01
C HIS A 779 0.07 -12.22 39.06
N ASP A 780 -0.20 -10.93 38.80
CA ASP A 780 0.11 -9.81 39.70
C ASP A 780 1.58 -9.78 40.16
N SER A 781 2.50 -10.10 39.24
CA SER A 781 3.94 -10.21 39.55
C SER A 781 4.55 -8.92 40.13
N LEU A 782 3.93 -7.77 39.87
CA LEU A 782 4.33 -6.45 40.35
C LEU A 782 3.48 -5.92 41.52
N GLY A 783 2.44 -6.65 41.96
CA GLY A 783 1.52 -6.19 43.01
C GLY A 783 0.69 -4.95 42.64
N LEU A 784 0.45 -4.73 41.35
CA LEU A 784 -0.22 -3.54 40.81
C LEU A 784 -1.72 -3.77 40.53
N CYS A 785 -2.19 -5.01 40.45
CA CYS A 785 -3.54 -5.32 39.96
C CYS A 785 -4.65 -4.61 40.73
N GLY A 786 -4.58 -4.58 42.07
CA GLY A 786 -5.57 -3.90 42.89
C GLY A 786 -5.61 -2.38 42.67
N GLU A 787 -4.46 -1.77 42.35
CA GLU A 787 -4.41 -0.37 41.96
C GLU A 787 -5.04 -0.15 40.58
N LEU A 788 -4.66 -0.96 39.59
CA LEU A 788 -5.19 -0.84 38.23
C LEU A 788 -6.72 -0.97 38.20
N GLU A 789 -7.27 -1.89 38.99
CA GLU A 789 -8.71 -2.05 39.17
C GLU A 789 -9.37 -0.82 39.80
N ARG A 790 -8.74 -0.22 40.83
CA ARG A 790 -9.23 1.00 41.46
C ARG A 790 -9.23 2.19 40.50
N LEU A 791 -8.18 2.38 39.70
CA LEU A 791 -8.12 3.44 38.69
C LEU A 791 -9.26 3.30 37.67
N MET A 792 -9.56 2.08 37.23
CA MET A 792 -10.72 1.85 36.35
C MET A 792 -12.05 2.08 37.05
N ALA A 793 -12.19 1.66 38.32
CA ALA A 793 -13.40 1.92 39.10
C ALA A 793 -13.66 3.43 39.28
N ASP A 794 -12.62 4.21 39.55
CA ASP A 794 -12.70 5.67 39.66
C ASP A 794 -13.13 6.31 38.33
N HIS A 795 -12.61 5.83 37.19
CA HIS A 795 -13.06 6.25 35.85
C HIS A 795 -14.55 5.95 35.63
N VAL A 796 -14.98 4.71 35.90
CA VAL A 796 -16.37 4.28 35.71
C VAL A 796 -17.33 5.11 36.58
N ALA A 797 -16.96 5.37 37.83
CA ALA A 797 -17.76 6.17 38.75
C ALA A 797 -17.79 7.66 38.40
N GLY A 798 -16.70 8.17 37.80
CA GLY A 798 -16.52 9.58 37.44
C GLY A 798 -17.01 9.96 36.04
N TYR A 799 -17.43 9.00 35.21
CA TYR A 799 -17.80 9.28 33.81
C TYR A 799 -19.00 10.25 33.70
N ARG A 800 -18.85 11.21 32.79
CA ARG A 800 -19.89 12.16 32.37
C ARG A 800 -19.82 12.32 30.85
N ASP A 801 -20.98 12.46 30.21
CA ASP A 801 -21.01 12.72 28.77
C ASP A 801 -20.61 14.17 28.46
N GLU A 802 -19.56 14.31 27.64
CA GLU A 802 -18.97 15.61 27.32
C GLU A 802 -19.95 16.53 26.60
N TRP A 803 -20.81 15.99 25.72
CA TRP A 803 -21.79 16.80 25.01
C TRP A 803 -22.96 17.22 25.90
N ALA A 804 -23.47 16.33 26.76
CA ALA A 804 -24.47 16.66 27.77
C ALA A 804 -23.97 17.76 28.73
N GLU A 805 -22.71 17.69 29.16
CA GLU A 805 -22.07 18.73 29.98
C GLU A 805 -21.85 20.05 29.21
N THR A 806 -21.60 19.97 27.89
CA THR A 806 -21.40 21.15 27.04
C THR A 806 -22.69 21.93 26.80
N ILE A 807 -23.79 21.24 26.45
CA ILE A 807 -25.06 21.89 26.10
C ILE A 807 -25.73 22.57 27.30
N ASN A 808 -25.39 22.15 28.52
CA ASN A 808 -25.93 22.70 29.77
C ASN A 808 -25.11 23.87 30.34
N ASP A 809 -24.03 24.30 29.66
CA ASP A 809 -23.17 25.39 30.10
C ASP A 809 -23.08 26.50 29.02
N PRO A 810 -23.66 27.68 29.28
CA PRO A 810 -23.62 28.81 28.35
C PRO A 810 -22.22 29.31 27.99
N GLU A 811 -21.22 29.17 28.87
CA GLU A 811 -19.83 29.57 28.58
C GLU A 811 -19.16 28.57 27.64
N ARG A 812 -19.41 27.27 27.83
CA ARG A 812 -18.88 26.22 26.92
C ARG A 812 -19.46 26.34 25.51
N LEU A 813 -20.74 26.73 25.41
CA LEU A 813 -21.42 26.92 24.12
C LEU A 813 -20.83 28.04 23.25
N ARG A 814 -20.20 29.07 23.84
CA ARG A 814 -19.62 30.20 23.08
C ARG A 814 -18.53 29.79 22.09
N ARG A 815 -17.99 28.59 22.24
CA ARG A 815 -16.90 28.04 21.40
C ARG A 815 -17.41 27.49 20.07
N PHE A 816 -18.72 27.25 19.94
CA PHE A 816 -19.34 26.66 18.76
C PHE A 816 -19.96 27.72 17.87
N VAL A 817 -19.16 28.68 17.41
CA VAL A 817 -19.56 29.74 16.49
C VAL A 817 -18.63 29.79 15.29
N THR A 818 -19.16 30.09 14.12
CA THR A 818 -18.38 30.11 12.87
C THR A 818 -17.43 31.30 12.81
N PHE A 819 -17.90 32.50 13.18
CA PHE A 819 -17.07 33.69 13.31
C PHE A 819 -17.43 34.44 14.59
N VAL A 820 -16.43 34.76 15.42
CA VAL A 820 -16.64 35.53 16.66
C VAL A 820 -17.32 36.88 16.40
N ASN A 821 -17.01 37.51 15.27
CA ASN A 821 -17.57 38.81 14.88
C ASN A 821 -18.86 38.72 14.05
N ALA A 822 -19.26 37.52 13.62
CA ALA A 822 -20.48 37.26 12.85
C ALA A 822 -21.00 35.84 13.15
N PRO A 823 -21.54 35.59 14.36
CA PRO A 823 -21.87 34.24 14.84
C PRO A 823 -22.90 33.52 13.96
N ASP A 824 -23.80 34.28 13.32
CA ASP A 824 -24.89 33.77 12.49
C ASP A 824 -24.50 33.61 11.00
N ALA A 825 -23.28 34.00 10.61
CA ALA A 825 -22.84 33.92 9.22
C ALA A 825 -22.28 32.51 8.91
N PRO A 826 -22.82 31.80 7.89
CA PRO A 826 -22.28 30.50 7.49
C PRO A 826 -20.91 30.67 6.84
N ASP A 827 -20.03 29.68 7.02
CA ASP A 827 -18.72 29.67 6.39
C ASP A 827 -18.88 29.42 4.87
N PRO A 828 -18.53 30.39 4.00
CA PRO A 828 -18.71 30.26 2.57
C PRO A 828 -17.76 29.21 1.94
N SER A 829 -16.76 28.73 2.68
CA SER A 829 -15.82 27.69 2.23
C SER A 829 -16.37 26.27 2.41
N VAL A 830 -17.38 26.07 3.25
CA VAL A 830 -18.02 24.76 3.49
C VAL A 830 -19.12 24.53 2.46
N LYS A 831 -18.81 23.85 1.36
CA LYS A 831 -19.78 23.51 0.30
C LYS A 831 -19.94 22.02 0.09
N PHE A 832 -21.11 21.66 -0.43
CA PHE A 832 -21.51 20.29 -0.73
C PHE A 832 -22.15 20.20 -2.11
N VAL A 833 -21.99 19.04 -2.77
CA VAL A 833 -22.64 18.68 -4.03
C VAL A 833 -23.41 17.35 -3.87
N PRO A 834 -24.51 17.14 -4.60
CA PRO A 834 -25.27 15.89 -4.52
C PRO A 834 -24.52 14.74 -5.19
N GLU A 835 -24.50 13.57 -4.53
CA GLU A 835 -23.99 12.31 -5.07
C GLU A 835 -24.67 11.12 -4.37
N ARG A 836 -25.16 10.14 -5.14
CA ARG A 836 -25.80 8.91 -4.61
C ARG A 836 -26.93 9.21 -3.61
N ASP A 837 -27.84 10.11 -3.99
CA ASP A 837 -28.99 10.55 -3.20
C ASP A 837 -28.65 11.19 -1.83
N GLN A 838 -27.38 11.55 -1.61
CA GLN A 838 -26.90 12.24 -0.42
C GLN A 838 -25.99 13.42 -0.81
N VAL A 839 -25.48 14.14 0.19
CA VAL A 839 -24.49 15.21 -0.01
C VAL A 839 -23.07 14.68 0.11
N LYS A 840 -22.12 15.24 -0.65
CA LYS A 840 -20.68 15.06 -0.44
C LYS A 840 -19.95 16.40 -0.44
N PRO A 841 -18.76 16.51 0.15
CA PRO A 841 -17.94 17.72 0.04
C PRO A 841 -17.68 18.11 -1.42
N ASP A 842 -17.79 19.41 -1.71
CA ASP A 842 -17.37 19.99 -2.99
C ASP A 842 -15.83 20.04 -3.04
N LEU A 843 -15.22 19.15 -3.84
CA LEU A 843 -13.77 18.96 -3.87
C LEU A 843 -13.06 20.01 -4.76
N ASP A 844 -13.78 20.74 -5.60
CA ASP A 844 -13.19 21.78 -6.47
C ASP A 844 -12.62 22.95 -5.64
N ILE A 845 -13.11 23.13 -4.41
CA ILE A 845 -12.64 24.15 -3.46
C ILE A 845 -11.35 23.74 -2.76
N LEU A 846 -11.06 22.43 -2.63
CA LEU A 846 -9.85 21.92 -1.98
C LEU A 846 -8.59 22.06 -2.86
N ALA A 847 -8.76 22.38 -4.14
CA ALA A 847 -7.66 22.75 -5.03
C ALA A 847 -7.11 24.17 -4.73
N GLY A 848 -7.77 24.93 -3.83
CA GLY A 848 -7.48 26.34 -3.60
C GLY A 848 -7.82 27.21 -4.82
N PRO A 849 -7.77 28.55 -4.70
CA PRO A 849 -7.73 29.38 -5.89
C PRO A 849 -6.46 29.07 -6.69
N VAL A 850 -6.56 29.00 -8.01
CA VAL A 850 -5.40 29.16 -8.90
C VAL A 850 -4.85 30.57 -8.64
N LEU A 851 -3.94 30.68 -7.69
CA LEU A 851 -3.17 31.89 -7.47
C LEU A 851 -2.28 32.04 -8.70
N ALA A 852 -2.59 33.04 -9.54
CA ALA A 852 -1.65 33.50 -10.54
C ALA A 852 -0.36 33.89 -9.80
N ILE A 853 0.68 33.07 -9.94
CA ILE A 853 2.02 33.44 -9.49
C ILE A 853 2.43 34.63 -10.36
N ARG A 854 2.20 35.85 -9.86
CA ARG A 854 2.98 37.00 -10.27
C ARG A 854 4.37 36.78 -9.72
N THR A 855 5.27 36.37 -10.60
CA THR A 855 6.71 36.48 -10.36
C THR A 855 7.02 37.91 -9.91
N LEU A 856 7.70 38.03 -8.77
CA LEU A 856 8.24 39.28 -8.27
C LEU A 856 9.44 39.65 -9.15
N GLU A 857 9.17 40.17 -10.34
CA GLU A 857 10.12 40.97 -11.11
C GLU A 857 9.37 42.17 -11.71
N GLY A 858 9.76 43.37 -11.26
CA GLY A 858 9.51 44.61 -12.01
C GLY A 858 8.53 45.60 -11.41
N THR A 859 8.97 46.39 -10.43
CA THR A 859 8.73 47.84 -10.50
C THR A 859 10.00 48.58 -10.17
N SER A 860 10.64 49.09 -11.22
CA SER A 860 11.55 50.22 -11.20
C SER A 860 10.84 51.47 -10.70
N SER A 861 11.18 51.95 -9.51
CA SER A 861 11.48 53.35 -9.14
C SER A 861 11.69 53.47 -7.63
#